data_AF-R5KFB5-F1
#
_entry.id   AF-R5KFB5-F1
#
_cell.length_a   1.000
_cell.length_b   1.000
_cell.length_c   1.000
_cell.angle_alpha   90.00
_cell.angle_beta   90.00
_cell.angle_gamma   90.00
#
_symmetry.space_group_name_H-M   'P 1'
#
loop_
_entity.id
_entity.type
_entity.pdbx_description
1 polymer ?
#
loop_
_entity_poly.entity_id
_entity_poly.type
_entity_poly.pdbx_seq_one_letter_code
_entity_poly.pdbx_strand_id
1 'polypeptide(L)'
;MQKYIYIFLTCIVLAACGTHRNIVSQPQNNKQGNKKSSKPIKEIRTKVEYKGLPWVTNKSKPIEITKGLQNKHVSVWASHGRYFNQNKDRWEWQRPNMFCTNEDLFTQTIVVPYLIPMLENAGAIVFTPRERDWQKNEIIVDNDNEILLPYYTEVNINKRWQNSGIKGFANFGKIYGDKTNPFKEGTTRMVQASKVKDCEISYQPGFTKSGRYAVYVSYPTLPQSVPDAKYIVYHKGRQTVFNVNQRMGGGTWVYLGTFDFDYGCNSDNRVVLTNESSYEGVVTADAVRFGGGMGVVARGGKTSGLPKCLEGSRYYAQWAGAPESVYYAKNGTDDYKEDIYSRPYMTNWLAGGSCFAPNEAGLNVPLELSLAVHSDAGFSKDYSSIIGSLSICTTSANGGLLASGMSRFHSRTFADYLLNGTNRDIIRKYGKWNRRYLYDRNYAETRCPIIPSAIIETMSHQNFPDMTMGQDPNFRFTYARSLYKSILRFNAGMHGKPYVVSPLAPENFCVDFVASDTVMLKWDRQDDVNEPTAVPTSYVLYTAINGYDFDNGIKIKGTACKIKLMPNTLYSFKLTAANEGGESFPTEVISAVYNPHATKTILIVNGFQRLSAPAIINNEYSQGFDLNADIGVCLDKTLGYCGSQICFDKTKIGTEGPGGLGYSGNELEGHIIRGNEFNYIPVHARAMMKANRYNIVSCSKYSLGKNIVNLDKYDCIDMILGLEKDDGRSLKYYKTFTPELQDLLEEYVQRGGNMLVSGAYIGSDMRKDDEADFLKNVLHVTYNGSVRPSFSNTITGMGTSFDIYTTLNEDHYASTTIDLISPIGKAFCALTNNEGHSVCVAYDGKDSRTFTMGFPFECITSEKKRSAIMRGILDFLLE
;
A
#
# COMPACT_ATOMS: atom_id res chain seq x y z
N MET A 1 51.37 23.87 47.89
CA MET A 1 50.23 24.80 47.76
C MET A 1 49.55 24.49 46.43
N GLN A 2 48.57 23.56 46.45
CA GLN A 2 47.11 23.77 46.29
C GLN A 2 46.66 23.78 44.80
N LYS A 3 46.11 22.65 44.29
CA LYS A 3 44.67 22.26 44.13
C LYS A 3 44.06 22.77 42.79
N TYR A 4 43.83 21.95 41.75
CA TYR A 4 42.75 20.97 41.47
C TYR A 4 41.55 21.53 40.66
N ILE A 5 41.21 20.80 39.57
CA ILE A 5 39.87 20.45 39.00
C ILE A 5 39.36 21.13 37.70
N TYR A 6 38.97 20.23 36.79
CA TYR A 6 38.29 20.28 35.49
C TYR A 6 36.99 21.11 35.41
N ILE A 7 36.57 21.48 34.17
CA ILE A 7 35.27 21.08 33.56
C ILE A 7 35.20 21.49 32.07
N PHE A 8 34.84 20.50 31.24
CA PHE A 8 34.42 20.57 29.84
C PHE A 8 32.99 21.16 29.74
N LEU A 9 32.71 22.07 28.82
CA LEU A 9 31.32 22.41 28.47
C LEU A 9 31.08 22.35 26.96
N THR A 10 30.30 21.35 26.58
CA THR A 10 29.76 21.07 25.25
C THR A 10 28.50 21.91 25.03
N CYS A 11 28.47 22.77 24.01
CA CYS A 11 27.25 23.46 23.59
C CYS A 11 26.49 22.61 22.55
N ILE A 12 25.41 21.95 22.97
CA ILE A 12 24.41 21.35 22.08
C ILE A 12 23.18 22.26 22.07
N VAL A 13 22.86 22.83 20.90
CA VAL A 13 21.66 23.65 20.67
C VAL A 13 20.45 22.76 20.42
N LEU A 14 19.46 22.90 21.30
CA LEU A 14 18.12 22.32 21.25
C LEU A 14 17.24 23.07 20.23
N ALA A 15 16.72 22.37 19.23
CA ALA A 15 15.56 22.78 18.46
C ALA A 15 14.42 21.80 18.74
N ALA A 16 13.82 21.92 19.92
CA ALA A 16 12.60 21.22 20.30
C ALA A 16 11.40 22.11 19.99
N CYS A 17 10.49 21.65 19.13
CA CYS A 17 9.11 22.13 19.20
C CYS A 17 8.50 21.58 20.50
N GLY A 18 8.53 22.40 21.56
CA GLY A 18 7.74 22.20 22.77
C GLY A 18 8.54 21.81 24.02
N THR A 19 9.40 22.70 24.53
CA THR A 19 9.79 22.66 25.95
C THR A 19 8.85 23.52 26.78
N HIS A 20 7.74 22.94 27.22
CA HIS A 20 7.13 23.32 28.49
C HIS A 20 6.86 22.03 29.28
N ARG A 21 7.82 21.64 30.13
CA ARG A 21 7.59 20.68 31.21
C ARG A 21 7.62 21.40 32.56
N ASN A 22 6.72 20.92 33.42
CA ASN A 22 6.54 21.18 34.85
C ASN A 22 5.67 22.39 35.24
N ILE A 23 4.36 22.20 35.18
CA ILE A 23 3.47 22.66 36.26
C ILE A 23 2.60 21.48 36.68
N VAL A 24 2.85 20.98 37.88
CA VAL A 24 1.91 20.11 38.60
C VAL A 24 0.66 20.97 38.87
N SER A 25 -0.43 20.70 38.18
CA SER A 25 -1.70 21.40 38.45
C SER A 25 -2.34 20.80 39.69
N GLN A 26 -2.24 21.50 40.82
CA GLN A 26 -3.21 21.34 41.90
C GLN A 26 -4.59 21.85 41.44
N PRO A 27 -5.69 21.29 41.96
CA PRO A 27 -7.03 21.67 41.55
C PRO A 27 -7.39 23.04 42.15
N GLN A 28 -7.46 24.08 41.33
CA GLN A 28 -8.00 25.38 41.77
C GLN A 28 -9.39 25.65 41.17
N ASN A 29 -10.28 25.90 42.11
CA ASN A 29 -11.69 26.25 41.99
C ASN A 29 -12.04 27.23 40.87
N ASN A 30 -13.17 26.92 40.23
CA ASN A 30 -13.98 27.81 39.39
C ASN A 30 -14.03 29.25 39.95
N LYS A 31 -13.44 30.20 39.21
CA LYS A 31 -13.89 31.60 39.22
C LYS A 31 -14.24 32.01 37.80
N GLN A 32 -15.53 32.31 37.61
CA GLN A 32 -16.09 32.92 36.41
C GLN A 32 -15.39 34.25 36.12
N GLY A 33 -14.53 34.25 35.09
CA GLY A 33 -13.97 35.46 34.49
C GLY A 33 -14.78 35.85 33.25
N ASN A 34 -15.24 37.10 33.21
CA ASN A 34 -16.08 37.71 32.19
C ASN A 34 -15.82 37.24 30.74
N LYS A 35 -16.80 36.55 30.16
CA LYS A 35 -16.95 36.37 28.71
C LYS A 35 -17.18 37.74 28.06
N LYS A 36 -16.13 38.34 27.48
CA LYS A 36 -16.35 39.22 26.32
C LYS A 36 -16.92 38.33 25.21
N SER A 37 -18.20 38.47 24.93
CA SER A 37 -18.85 37.83 23.79
C SER A 37 -18.15 38.28 22.51
N SER A 38 -17.26 37.44 21.96
CA SER A 38 -16.83 37.60 20.58
C SER A 38 -18.10 37.50 19.73
N LYS A 39 -18.37 38.52 18.91
CA LYS A 39 -19.46 38.45 17.94
C LYS A 39 -19.26 37.16 17.12
N PRO A 40 -20.31 36.35 16.90
CA PRO A 40 -20.18 35.15 16.07
C PRO A 40 -19.67 35.56 14.68
N ILE A 41 -18.61 34.90 14.23
CA ILE A 41 -18.04 35.11 12.90
C ILE A 41 -19.13 34.71 11.91
N LYS A 42 -19.65 35.69 11.16
CA LYS A 42 -20.73 35.46 10.21
C LYS A 42 -20.12 34.87 8.94
N GLU A 43 -20.42 33.61 8.67
CA GLU A 43 -20.05 32.93 7.43
C GLU A 43 -20.56 33.72 6.22
N ILE A 44 -19.71 33.89 5.20
CA ILE A 44 -20.00 34.72 4.02
C ILE A 44 -20.66 33.86 2.93
N ARG A 45 -20.27 32.58 2.82
CA ARG A 45 -20.85 31.62 1.90
C ARG A 45 -21.16 30.32 2.61
N THR A 46 -22.38 29.84 2.45
CA THR A 46 -22.83 28.51 2.87
C THR A 46 -23.00 27.63 1.63
N LYS A 47 -22.66 26.33 1.70
CA LYS A 47 -22.91 25.33 0.63
C LYS A 47 -22.06 25.48 -0.63
N VAL A 48 -20.75 25.69 -0.49
CA VAL A 48 -19.82 25.65 -1.62
C VAL A 48 -19.63 24.19 -2.07
N GLU A 49 -19.89 23.90 -3.34
CA GLU A 49 -19.72 22.56 -3.91
C GLU A 49 -19.23 22.63 -5.36
N TYR A 50 -18.26 21.77 -5.71
CA TYR A 50 -17.83 21.59 -7.09
C TYR A 50 -18.83 20.75 -7.90
N LYS A 51 -19.15 21.20 -9.12
CA LYS A 51 -20.16 20.58 -10.01
C LYS A 51 -19.63 20.19 -11.39
N GLY A 52 -18.34 20.42 -11.67
CA GLY A 52 -17.74 20.12 -12.96
C GLY A 52 -17.23 18.67 -13.07
N LEU A 53 -16.56 18.38 -14.19
CA LEU A 53 -15.89 17.10 -14.41
C LEU A 53 -14.66 16.97 -13.51
N PRO A 54 -14.42 15.81 -12.89
CA PRO A 54 -13.29 15.64 -11.99
C PRO A 54 -11.95 15.76 -12.74
N TRP A 55 -10.90 16.12 -12.00
CA TRP A 55 -9.53 16.22 -12.53
C TRP A 55 -9.10 14.98 -13.32
N VAL A 56 -9.39 13.78 -12.81
CA VAL A 56 -9.15 12.49 -13.47
C VAL A 56 -10.37 11.58 -13.32
N THR A 57 -10.75 10.89 -14.38
CA THR A 57 -11.78 9.84 -14.37
C THR A 57 -11.24 8.57 -15.03
N ASN A 58 -11.26 7.43 -14.35
CA ASN A 58 -11.08 6.13 -15.00
C ASN A 58 -12.38 5.75 -15.75
N LYS A 59 -12.33 5.78 -17.08
CA LYS A 59 -13.47 5.47 -17.95
C LYS A 59 -13.67 3.97 -18.18
N SER A 60 -12.69 3.14 -17.83
CA SER A 60 -12.79 1.70 -17.95
C SER A 60 -13.41 1.03 -16.72
N LYS A 61 -13.64 1.76 -15.63
CA LYS A 61 -14.22 1.20 -14.40
C LYS A 61 -15.68 0.73 -14.64
N PRO A 62 -16.07 -0.50 -14.25
CA PRO A 62 -17.38 -1.09 -14.59
C PRO A 62 -18.49 -0.72 -13.59
N ILE A 63 -18.20 0.11 -12.60
CA ILE A 63 -19.16 0.55 -11.57
C ILE A 63 -19.26 2.07 -11.52
N GLU A 64 -20.43 2.54 -11.13
CA GLU A 64 -20.71 3.95 -10.86
C GLU A 64 -20.91 4.15 -9.37
N ILE A 65 -20.29 5.19 -8.81
CA ILE A 65 -20.34 5.52 -7.39
C ILE A 65 -21.24 6.75 -7.23
N THR A 66 -22.29 6.63 -6.41
CA THR A 66 -23.35 7.66 -6.31
C THR A 66 -23.50 8.23 -4.90
N LYS A 67 -23.14 7.46 -3.86
CA LYS A 67 -23.23 7.81 -2.43
C LYS A 67 -21.89 7.67 -1.69
N GLY A 68 -20.80 7.55 -2.44
CA GLY A 68 -19.42 7.64 -1.94
C GLY A 68 -18.88 9.06 -1.99
N LEU A 69 -17.61 9.18 -2.35
CA LEU A 69 -16.84 10.41 -2.55
C LEU A 69 -16.66 10.78 -4.04
N GLN A 70 -17.54 10.28 -4.92
CA GLN A 70 -17.48 10.58 -6.36
C GLN A 70 -17.38 12.10 -6.61
N ASN A 71 -16.40 12.50 -7.43
CA ASN A 71 -16.10 13.90 -7.80
C ASN A 71 -15.63 14.79 -6.64
N LYS A 72 -15.21 14.21 -5.51
CA LYS A 72 -14.64 14.95 -4.37
C LYS A 72 -13.12 14.93 -4.47
N HIS A 73 -12.48 16.09 -4.30
CA HIS A 73 -11.02 16.22 -4.34
C HIS A 73 -10.49 16.48 -2.94
N VAL A 74 -9.57 15.64 -2.49
CA VAL A 74 -9.03 15.70 -1.13
C VAL A 74 -7.51 15.70 -1.15
N SER A 75 -6.90 16.45 -0.25
CA SER A 75 -5.45 16.43 0.00
C SER A 75 -5.19 15.61 1.26
N VAL A 76 -4.42 14.53 1.15
CA VAL A 76 -4.10 13.63 2.27
C VAL A 76 -2.63 13.26 2.22
N TRP A 77 -1.93 13.35 3.35
CA TRP A 77 -0.52 12.95 3.46
C TRP A 77 -0.20 12.23 4.76
N ALA A 78 0.80 11.35 4.68
CA ALA A 78 1.57 10.89 5.83
C ALA A 78 2.45 12.04 6.36
N SER A 79 3.02 11.89 7.56
CA SER A 79 3.76 12.92 8.30
C SER A 79 4.98 13.52 7.54
N HIS A 80 6.01 13.96 8.25
CA HIS A 80 7.22 14.49 7.64
C HIS A 80 7.96 13.44 6.81
N GLY A 81 8.96 13.92 6.09
CA GLY A 81 9.90 13.08 5.38
C GLY A 81 11.33 13.49 5.73
N ARG A 82 12.28 12.76 5.16
CA ARG A 82 13.70 13.07 5.28
C ARG A 82 13.95 14.49 4.81
N TYR A 83 14.65 15.29 5.61
CA TYR A 83 15.01 16.67 5.28
C TYR A 83 16.50 16.92 5.53
N PHE A 84 17.03 17.97 4.93
CA PHE A 84 18.41 18.37 5.10
C PHE A 84 18.56 19.38 6.23
N ASN A 85 19.20 18.98 7.32
CA ASN A 85 19.58 19.88 8.39
C ASN A 85 20.83 20.67 7.99
N GLN A 86 20.63 21.93 7.59
CA GLN A 86 21.71 22.83 7.17
C GLN A 86 22.73 23.10 8.29
N ASN A 87 22.29 23.20 9.55
CA ASN A 87 23.18 23.46 10.69
C ASN A 87 24.12 22.29 10.99
N LYS A 88 23.72 21.07 10.61
CA LYS A 88 24.49 19.84 10.82
C LYS A 88 25.09 19.29 9.51
N ASP A 89 24.88 19.98 8.39
CA ASP A 89 25.30 19.58 7.05
C ASP A 89 24.95 18.11 6.72
N ARG A 90 23.72 17.68 7.03
CA ARG A 90 23.29 16.29 6.81
C ARG A 90 21.80 16.15 6.58
N TRP A 91 21.43 15.12 5.84
CA TRP A 91 20.07 14.61 5.81
C TRP A 91 19.72 13.93 7.14
N GLU A 92 18.56 14.22 7.73
CA GLU A 92 18.04 13.57 8.94
C GLU A 92 16.51 13.42 8.93
N TRP A 93 16.00 12.54 9.81
CA TRP A 93 14.57 12.40 10.12
C TRP A 93 14.16 13.43 11.17
N GLN A 94 12.86 13.70 11.28
CA GLN A 94 12.34 14.61 12.32
C GLN A 94 12.39 13.96 13.70
N ARG A 95 12.11 12.66 13.78
CA ARG A 95 12.14 11.87 15.02
C ARG A 95 13.29 10.85 15.02
N PRO A 96 13.80 10.48 16.22
CA PRO A 96 14.76 9.41 16.33
C PRO A 96 14.15 8.05 15.92
N ASN A 97 15.02 7.15 15.47
CA ASN A 97 14.67 5.77 15.19
C ASN A 97 14.35 5.03 16.50
N MET A 98 13.10 4.58 16.63
CA MET A 98 12.55 3.94 17.82
C MET A 98 11.54 2.85 17.44
N PHE A 99 11.61 1.70 18.12
CA PHE A 99 10.75 0.53 17.86
C PHE A 99 10.77 0.10 16.39
N CYS A 100 11.98 0.06 15.82
CA CYS A 100 12.30 -0.32 14.45
C CYS A 100 11.78 0.61 13.35
N THR A 101 11.24 1.78 13.69
CA THR A 101 10.73 2.79 12.74
C THR A 101 11.01 4.21 13.25
N ASN A 102 10.49 5.21 12.55
CA ASN A 102 10.23 6.55 13.08
C ASN A 102 8.86 7.03 12.57
N GLU A 103 8.40 8.22 12.98
CA GLU A 103 7.13 8.81 12.55
C GLU A 103 7.00 8.91 11.02
N ASP A 104 8.08 9.32 10.36
CA ASP A 104 8.16 9.68 8.94
C ASP A 104 8.02 8.45 8.04
N LEU A 105 8.63 7.33 8.44
CA LEU A 105 8.50 6.02 7.79
C LEU A 105 7.15 5.36 8.13
N PHE A 106 6.74 5.42 9.40
CA PHE A 106 5.60 4.69 9.93
C PHE A 106 4.27 5.14 9.34
N THR A 107 3.99 6.44 9.37
CA THR A 107 2.67 6.98 9.01
C THR A 107 2.30 6.70 7.55
N GLN A 108 3.30 6.63 6.67
CA GLN A 108 3.10 6.29 5.26
C GLN A 108 2.58 4.87 5.06
N THR A 109 2.87 3.94 5.98
CA THR A 109 2.36 2.57 5.96
C THR A 109 0.86 2.46 6.30
N ILE A 110 0.24 3.54 6.78
CA ILE A 110 -1.21 3.66 6.96
C ILE A 110 -1.82 4.38 5.75
N VAL A 111 -1.18 5.45 5.29
CA VAL A 111 -1.73 6.34 4.27
C VAL A 111 -1.68 5.73 2.87
N VAL A 112 -0.51 5.30 2.42
CA VAL A 112 -0.29 4.87 1.02
C VAL A 112 -0.96 3.53 0.70
N PRO A 113 -0.77 2.45 1.48
CA PRO A 113 -1.35 1.15 1.12
C PRO A 113 -2.84 1.02 1.47
N TYR A 114 -3.38 1.85 2.37
CA TYR A 114 -4.77 1.71 2.85
C TYR A 114 -5.64 2.94 2.63
N LEU A 115 -5.32 4.08 3.25
CA LEU A 115 -6.22 5.23 3.25
C LEU A 115 -6.45 5.82 1.86
N ILE A 116 -5.39 6.03 1.08
CA ILE A 116 -5.53 6.58 -0.27
C ILE A 116 -6.35 5.63 -1.16
N PRO A 117 -6.05 4.31 -1.27
CA PRO A 117 -6.89 3.38 -2.02
C PRO A 117 -8.36 3.35 -1.56
N MET A 118 -8.64 3.45 -0.25
CA MET A 118 -10.03 3.49 0.24
C MET A 118 -10.79 4.73 -0.25
N LEU A 119 -10.13 5.89 -0.26
CA LEU A 119 -10.72 7.14 -0.75
C LEU A 119 -10.95 7.09 -2.27
N GLU A 120 -9.96 6.61 -3.02
CA GLU A 120 -10.05 6.46 -4.49
C GLU A 120 -11.11 5.43 -4.89
N ASN A 121 -11.20 4.30 -4.17
CA ASN A 121 -12.23 3.29 -4.40
C ASN A 121 -13.64 3.77 -4.03
N ALA A 122 -13.75 4.78 -3.16
CA ALA A 122 -14.98 5.51 -2.90
C ALA A 122 -15.24 6.65 -3.91
N GLY A 123 -14.39 6.84 -4.92
CA GLY A 123 -14.58 7.81 -6.01
C GLY A 123 -13.91 9.17 -5.80
N ALA A 124 -13.12 9.33 -4.74
CA ALA A 124 -12.37 10.56 -4.51
C ALA A 124 -11.17 10.68 -5.46
N ILE A 125 -10.78 11.91 -5.75
CA ILE A 125 -9.51 12.24 -6.39
C ILE A 125 -8.57 12.68 -5.27
N VAL A 126 -7.54 11.89 -5.02
CA VAL A 126 -6.63 12.14 -3.89
C VAL A 126 -5.34 12.77 -4.39
N PHE A 127 -5.02 13.94 -3.85
CA PHE A 127 -3.73 14.59 -4.00
C PHE A 127 -2.90 14.35 -2.72
N THR A 128 -1.59 14.17 -2.89
CA THR A 128 -0.62 14.14 -1.79
C THR A 128 0.55 15.08 -2.11
N PRO A 129 0.94 15.97 -1.18
CA PRO A 129 2.11 16.83 -1.33
C PRO A 129 3.46 16.10 -1.14
N ARG A 130 3.46 14.78 -0.94
CA ARG A 130 4.63 13.89 -0.99
C ARG A 130 4.41 12.81 -2.05
N GLU A 131 5.50 12.33 -2.67
CA GLU A 131 5.44 11.21 -3.63
C GLU A 131 4.82 9.97 -2.97
N ARG A 132 3.85 9.34 -3.64
CA ARG A 132 3.11 8.17 -3.13
C ARG A 132 3.64 6.84 -3.63
N ASP A 133 4.36 6.83 -4.75
CA ASP A 133 4.88 5.59 -5.33
C ASP A 133 6.20 5.19 -4.68
N TRP A 134 6.23 3.95 -4.18
CA TRP A 134 7.42 3.36 -3.56
C TRP A 134 8.37 2.75 -4.61
N GLN A 135 8.00 2.73 -5.88
CA GLN A 135 8.87 2.30 -6.97
C GLN A 135 10.11 3.22 -7.08
N LYS A 136 11.32 2.63 -6.93
CA LYS A 136 12.60 3.35 -6.98
C LYS A 136 13.04 3.72 -8.39
N ASN A 137 12.56 2.98 -9.37
CA ASN A 137 12.80 3.28 -10.78
C ASN A 137 11.87 4.40 -11.24
N GLU A 138 12.38 5.30 -12.08
CA GLU A 138 11.60 6.37 -12.69
C GLU A 138 12.02 6.51 -14.15
N ILE A 139 11.03 6.53 -15.03
CA ILE A 139 11.23 6.75 -16.47
C ILE A 139 10.30 7.87 -16.87
N ILE A 140 10.84 8.87 -17.56
CA ILE A 140 10.07 9.99 -18.08
C ILE A 140 10.25 10.00 -19.58
N VAL A 141 9.12 10.02 -20.28
CA VAL A 141 9.07 10.16 -21.73
C VAL A 141 8.51 11.53 -22.04
N ASP A 142 9.27 12.32 -22.78
CA ASP A 142 8.99 13.72 -23.04
C ASP A 142 9.41 14.15 -24.45
N ASN A 143 8.75 15.17 -25.01
CA ASN A 143 9.04 15.66 -26.36
C ASN A 143 10.38 16.42 -26.48
N ASP A 144 10.98 16.83 -25.36
CA ASP A 144 12.30 17.47 -25.34
C ASP A 144 13.44 16.48 -25.03
N ASN A 145 13.16 15.18 -24.93
CA ASN A 145 14.22 14.17 -24.80
C ASN A 145 15.12 14.13 -26.04
N GLU A 146 16.43 13.93 -25.83
CA GLU A 146 17.42 13.87 -26.91
C GLU A 146 17.11 12.74 -27.92
N ILE A 147 16.63 11.60 -27.41
CA ILE A 147 16.26 10.43 -28.20
C ILE A 147 14.75 10.28 -28.14
N LEU A 148 14.07 10.61 -29.24
CA LEU A 148 12.62 10.48 -29.34
C LEU A 148 12.21 9.07 -29.73
N LEU A 149 12.71 8.49 -30.83
CA LEU A 149 12.26 7.16 -31.26
C LEU A 149 12.98 6.03 -30.51
N PRO A 150 12.26 4.95 -30.12
CA PRO A 150 10.83 4.69 -30.29
C PRO A 150 9.94 5.23 -29.15
N TYR A 151 10.51 5.97 -28.20
CA TYR A 151 9.87 6.37 -26.94
C TYR A 151 8.75 7.41 -27.10
N TYR A 152 8.93 8.41 -27.95
CA TYR A 152 7.99 9.50 -28.18
C TYR A 152 7.66 9.60 -29.67
N THR A 153 6.37 9.55 -30.01
CA THR A 153 5.88 9.69 -31.39
C THR A 153 4.62 10.54 -31.46
N GLU A 154 4.54 11.43 -32.46
CA GLU A 154 3.32 12.16 -32.82
C GLU A 154 2.75 11.61 -34.12
N VAL A 155 1.48 11.24 -34.13
CA VAL A 155 0.74 10.84 -35.33
C VAL A 155 -0.26 11.94 -35.68
N ASN A 156 -0.19 12.41 -36.93
CA ASN A 156 -0.98 13.51 -37.45
C ASN A 156 -1.72 13.05 -38.71
N ILE A 157 -3.06 13.01 -38.70
CA ILE A 157 -3.88 12.68 -39.88
C ILE A 157 -4.43 13.96 -40.50
N ASN A 158 -5.54 14.50 -39.97
CA ASN A 158 -6.21 15.70 -40.51
C ASN A 158 -5.85 16.99 -39.77
N LYS A 159 -5.22 16.85 -38.59
CA LYS A 159 -4.76 17.95 -37.74
C LYS A 159 -3.30 17.70 -37.39
N ARG A 160 -2.65 18.69 -36.78
CA ARG A 160 -1.22 18.60 -36.45
C ARG A 160 -0.95 19.05 -35.01
N TRP A 161 -0.20 18.25 -34.27
CA TRP A 161 0.45 18.67 -33.03
C TRP A 161 1.47 19.78 -33.31
N GLN A 162 1.38 20.86 -32.55
CA GLN A 162 2.26 22.01 -32.66
C GLN A 162 2.71 22.47 -31.28
N ASN A 163 3.77 23.29 -31.24
CA ASN A 163 4.21 23.90 -29.99
C ASN A 163 3.10 24.80 -29.44
N SER A 164 2.77 24.67 -28.16
CA SER A 164 1.72 25.47 -27.53
C SER A 164 2.16 26.91 -27.19
N GLY A 165 3.46 27.18 -27.20
CA GLY A 165 4.07 28.42 -26.73
C GLY A 165 4.23 28.50 -25.21
N ILE A 166 3.74 27.51 -24.46
CA ILE A 166 3.88 27.42 -23.00
C ILE A 166 5.07 26.53 -22.65
N LYS A 167 5.84 26.96 -21.64
CA LYS A 167 6.93 26.15 -21.08
C LYS A 167 6.40 24.90 -20.40
N GLY A 168 7.14 23.81 -20.57
CA GLY A 168 6.81 22.47 -20.09
C GLY A 168 7.92 21.88 -19.24
N PHE A 169 7.71 20.63 -18.86
CA PHE A 169 8.72 19.84 -18.21
C PHE A 169 9.88 19.54 -19.17
N ALA A 170 11.11 19.61 -18.68
CA ALA A 170 12.23 18.92 -19.32
C ALA A 170 13.13 18.30 -18.25
N ASN A 171 13.62 17.10 -18.53
CA ASN A 171 14.61 16.44 -17.67
C ASN A 171 15.95 16.36 -18.39
N PHE A 172 16.83 17.31 -18.13
CA PHE A 172 18.19 17.31 -18.69
C PHE A 172 19.19 16.46 -17.88
N GLY A 173 18.71 15.47 -17.12
CA GLY A 173 19.55 14.51 -16.39
C GLY A 173 20.41 15.14 -15.28
N LYS A 174 20.05 16.35 -14.82
CA LYS A 174 20.78 17.08 -13.78
C LYS A 174 20.18 16.83 -12.41
N ILE A 175 21.03 16.85 -11.39
CA ILE A 175 20.59 17.04 -10.01
C ILE A 175 20.10 18.48 -9.88
N TYR A 176 18.90 18.67 -9.31
CA TYR A 176 18.28 19.98 -9.21
C TYR A 176 18.86 20.75 -8.04
N GLY A 177 19.37 21.95 -8.31
CA GLY A 177 19.71 22.92 -7.27
C GLY A 177 18.44 23.48 -6.62
N ASP A 178 18.60 24.18 -5.50
CA ASP A 178 17.53 24.59 -4.58
C ASP A 178 16.34 25.37 -5.20
N LYS A 179 16.56 26.03 -6.35
CA LYS A 179 15.53 26.87 -7.00
C LYS A 179 15.14 26.43 -8.41
N THR A 180 15.64 25.27 -8.82
CA THR A 180 15.41 24.78 -10.18
C THR A 180 13.99 24.24 -10.30
N ASN A 181 13.24 24.69 -11.31
CA ASN A 181 11.90 24.20 -11.59
C ASN A 181 11.88 23.56 -13.00
N PRO A 182 11.80 22.23 -13.10
CA PRO A 182 11.91 21.54 -14.39
C PRO A 182 10.75 21.85 -15.35
N PHE A 183 9.60 22.31 -14.84
CA PHE A 183 8.43 22.73 -15.64
C PHE A 183 8.60 24.11 -16.30
N LYS A 184 9.78 24.73 -16.20
CA LYS A 184 10.13 25.97 -16.89
C LYS A 184 11.18 25.77 -17.99
N GLU A 185 11.64 24.54 -18.18
CA GLU A 185 12.81 24.25 -19.00
C GLU A 185 12.43 23.72 -20.38
N GLY A 186 11.34 22.95 -20.49
CA GLY A 186 10.87 22.31 -21.71
C GLY A 186 9.86 23.10 -22.53
N THR A 187 9.26 22.41 -23.49
CA THR A 187 8.24 22.88 -24.43
C THR A 187 7.06 21.93 -24.42
N THR A 188 5.87 22.47 -24.64
CA THR A 188 4.63 21.69 -24.61
C THR A 188 3.96 21.64 -25.98
N ARG A 189 3.06 20.69 -26.15
CA ARG A 189 2.34 20.42 -27.41
C ARG A 189 0.87 20.78 -27.29
N MET A 190 0.25 21.16 -28.39
CA MET A 190 -1.21 21.32 -28.50
C MET A 190 -1.74 20.90 -29.87
N VAL A 191 -2.99 20.50 -29.91
CA VAL A 191 -3.75 20.22 -31.13
C VAL A 191 -5.23 20.55 -30.90
N GLN A 192 -5.94 20.94 -31.96
CA GLN A 192 -7.38 21.17 -31.89
C GLN A 192 -8.12 19.85 -31.60
N ALA A 193 -9.03 19.89 -30.62
CA ALA A 193 -9.91 18.78 -30.27
C ALA A 193 -10.79 18.35 -31.46
N SER A 194 -11.11 17.06 -31.54
CA SER A 194 -11.95 16.47 -32.58
C SER A 194 -12.90 15.44 -31.96
N LYS A 195 -14.06 15.21 -32.59
CA LYS A 195 -15.02 14.18 -32.14
C LYS A 195 -14.55 12.76 -32.48
N VAL A 196 -13.55 12.64 -33.35
CA VAL A 196 -12.93 11.38 -33.75
C VAL A 196 -11.43 11.45 -33.48
N LYS A 197 -10.80 10.29 -33.36
CA LYS A 197 -9.35 10.18 -33.19
C LYS A 197 -8.63 10.51 -34.50
N ASP A 198 -8.21 11.76 -34.67
CA ASP A 198 -7.42 12.24 -35.84
C ASP A 198 -5.92 12.32 -35.56
N CYS A 199 -5.55 12.58 -34.30
CA CYS A 199 -4.16 12.76 -33.88
C CYS A 199 -3.91 12.05 -32.56
N GLU A 200 -2.69 11.58 -32.36
CA GLU A 200 -2.24 11.03 -31.08
C GLU A 200 -0.77 11.31 -30.79
N ILE A 201 -0.42 11.26 -29.51
CA ILE A 201 0.96 11.15 -29.02
C ILE A 201 1.08 9.83 -28.29
N SER A 202 2.12 9.06 -28.58
CA SER A 202 2.46 7.84 -27.84
C SER A 202 3.74 8.05 -27.04
N TYR A 203 3.66 7.74 -25.74
CA TYR A 203 4.73 7.74 -24.75
C TYR A 203 5.04 6.30 -24.34
N GLN A 204 6.10 5.72 -24.90
CA GLN A 204 6.46 4.30 -24.79
C GLN A 204 7.79 4.12 -24.03
N PRO A 205 7.79 3.96 -22.69
CA PRO A 205 9.03 3.80 -21.91
C PRO A 205 9.79 2.51 -22.24
N GLY A 206 11.11 2.52 -21.99
CA GLY A 206 11.95 1.32 -21.96
C GLY A 206 12.26 0.87 -20.54
N PHE A 207 11.49 -0.08 -20.01
CA PHE A 207 11.65 -0.54 -18.62
C PHE A 207 12.88 -1.43 -18.45
N THR A 208 13.72 -1.12 -17.46
CA THR A 208 14.89 -1.96 -17.11
C THR A 208 14.51 -3.15 -16.22
N LYS A 209 13.31 -3.15 -15.64
CA LYS A 209 12.77 -4.22 -14.78
C LYS A 209 11.25 -4.26 -14.89
N SER A 210 10.67 -5.43 -15.14
CA SER A 210 9.22 -5.64 -15.05
C SER A 210 8.73 -5.31 -13.65
N GLY A 211 7.52 -4.79 -13.53
CA GLY A 211 6.90 -4.56 -12.22
C GLY A 211 5.82 -3.50 -12.27
N ARG A 212 5.42 -3.07 -11.08
CA ARG A 212 4.32 -2.13 -10.89
C ARG A 212 4.84 -0.69 -10.78
N TYR A 213 4.33 0.19 -11.64
CA TYR A 213 4.74 1.60 -11.75
C TYR A 213 3.53 2.53 -11.71
N ALA A 214 3.58 3.58 -10.89
CA ALA A 214 2.61 4.66 -10.98
C ALA A 214 2.80 5.42 -12.30
N VAL A 215 1.70 5.80 -12.95
CA VAL A 215 1.69 6.57 -14.18
C VAL A 215 1.18 7.97 -13.87
N TYR A 216 2.00 8.96 -14.19
CA TYR A 216 1.68 10.38 -14.09
C TYR A 216 1.77 11.03 -15.46
N VAL A 217 0.87 11.97 -15.75
CA VAL A 217 0.89 12.78 -16.97
C VAL A 217 1.04 14.25 -16.61
N SER A 218 1.61 15.04 -17.53
CA SER A 218 1.57 16.49 -17.46
C SER A 218 1.09 17.12 -18.76
N TYR A 219 0.64 18.37 -18.64
CA TYR A 219 0.12 19.21 -19.71
C TYR A 219 0.07 20.67 -19.24
N PRO A 220 0.14 21.66 -20.14
CA PRO A 220 -0.21 23.04 -19.81
C PRO A 220 -1.75 23.24 -19.81
N THR A 221 -2.27 24.15 -19.00
CA THR A 221 -3.67 24.60 -19.10
C THR A 221 -3.74 25.88 -19.95
N LEU A 222 -4.58 25.87 -20.99
CA LEU A 222 -4.88 27.02 -21.86
C LEU A 222 -6.35 27.45 -21.70
N PRO A 223 -6.73 28.69 -22.08
CA PRO A 223 -8.11 29.16 -21.96
C PRO A 223 -9.15 28.27 -22.67
N GLN A 224 -8.76 27.59 -23.75
CA GLN A 224 -9.63 26.67 -24.52
C GLN A 224 -9.32 25.18 -24.25
N SER A 225 -8.63 24.82 -23.18
CA SER A 225 -8.37 23.42 -22.86
C SER A 225 -9.67 22.63 -22.66
N VAL A 226 -9.70 21.41 -23.18
CA VAL A 226 -10.84 20.51 -23.01
C VAL A 226 -10.86 19.90 -21.59
N PRO A 227 -12.04 19.58 -21.04
CA PRO A 227 -12.16 19.00 -19.72
C PRO A 227 -12.17 17.45 -19.70
N ASP A 228 -11.99 16.81 -20.86
CA ASP A 228 -12.13 15.36 -21.05
C ASP A 228 -11.01 14.77 -21.94
N ALA A 229 -9.80 15.31 -21.87
CA ALA A 229 -8.68 14.82 -22.65
C ALA A 229 -8.44 13.32 -22.40
N LYS A 230 -8.43 12.54 -23.48
CA LYS A 230 -8.45 11.08 -23.42
C LYS A 230 -7.04 10.49 -23.45
N TYR A 231 -6.65 9.88 -22.33
CA TYR A 231 -5.42 9.10 -22.18
C TYR A 231 -5.74 7.61 -22.15
N ILE A 232 -4.90 6.79 -22.78
CA ILE A 232 -5.01 5.33 -22.79
C ILE A 232 -3.70 4.74 -22.28
N VAL A 233 -3.74 4.08 -21.13
CA VAL A 233 -2.59 3.34 -20.58
C VAL A 233 -2.66 1.91 -21.11
N TYR A 234 -1.68 1.51 -21.92
CA TYR A 234 -1.45 0.14 -22.32
C TYR A 234 -0.46 -0.48 -21.33
N HIS A 235 -0.84 -1.60 -20.74
CA HIS A 235 -0.07 -2.27 -19.69
C HIS A 235 -0.25 -3.79 -19.81
N LYS A 236 0.84 -4.55 -19.95
CA LYS A 236 0.90 -6.03 -20.08
C LYS A 236 -0.31 -6.65 -20.82
N GLY A 237 -0.52 -6.23 -22.06
CA GLY A 237 -1.57 -6.74 -22.95
C GLY A 237 -3.00 -6.25 -22.65
N ARG A 238 -3.16 -5.27 -21.76
CA ARG A 238 -4.42 -4.62 -21.39
C ARG A 238 -4.39 -3.13 -21.71
N GLN A 239 -5.57 -2.51 -21.72
CA GLN A 239 -5.73 -1.07 -21.87
C GLN A 239 -6.70 -0.52 -20.82
N THR A 240 -6.37 0.62 -20.23
CA THR A 240 -7.24 1.37 -19.31
C THR A 240 -7.35 2.81 -19.79
N VAL A 241 -8.57 3.30 -19.94
CA VAL A 241 -8.87 4.62 -20.53
C VAL A 241 -9.20 5.62 -19.42
N PHE A 242 -8.62 6.81 -19.53
CA PHE A 242 -8.82 7.92 -18.61
C PHE A 242 -9.26 9.18 -19.35
N ASN A 243 -10.15 9.95 -18.71
CA ASN A 243 -10.39 11.34 -19.07
C ASN A 243 -9.71 12.23 -18.04
N VAL A 244 -8.98 13.25 -18.51
CA VAL A 244 -8.28 14.22 -17.68
C VAL A 244 -8.81 15.62 -17.98
N ASN A 245 -9.18 16.36 -16.94
CA ASN A 245 -9.69 17.72 -17.08
C ASN A 245 -8.54 18.72 -17.21
N GLN A 246 -8.19 19.09 -18.45
CA GLN A 246 -7.04 19.96 -18.72
C GLN A 246 -7.31 21.45 -18.43
N ARG A 247 -8.51 21.80 -17.94
CA ARG A 247 -8.83 23.16 -17.45
C ARG A 247 -8.28 23.43 -16.04
N MET A 248 -7.67 22.43 -15.41
CA MET A 248 -7.07 22.50 -14.09
C MET A 248 -5.78 21.69 -14.04
N GLY A 249 -4.94 21.95 -13.04
CA GLY A 249 -3.79 21.11 -12.72
C GLY A 249 -2.68 21.10 -13.78
N GLY A 250 -2.60 22.10 -14.66
CA GLY A 250 -1.54 22.18 -15.66
C GLY A 250 -0.18 22.58 -15.07
N GLY A 251 0.91 22.05 -15.63
CA GLY A 251 2.28 22.33 -15.18
C GLY A 251 2.69 21.60 -13.90
N THR A 252 2.10 20.44 -13.62
CA THR A 252 2.47 19.53 -12.53
C THR A 252 2.19 18.07 -12.89
N TRP A 253 2.47 17.13 -12.00
CA TRP A 253 2.24 15.70 -12.21
C TRP A 253 0.81 15.29 -11.80
N VAL A 254 0.08 14.68 -12.74
CA VAL A 254 -1.30 14.19 -12.55
C VAL A 254 -1.31 12.66 -12.55
N TYR A 255 -1.66 12.04 -11.42
CA TYR A 255 -1.69 10.59 -11.26
C TYR A 255 -2.89 9.96 -11.99
N LEU A 256 -2.64 8.93 -12.81
CA LEU A 256 -3.70 8.15 -13.48
C LEU A 256 -3.99 6.83 -12.77
N GLY A 257 -2.97 6.18 -12.23
CA GLY A 257 -3.07 4.84 -11.65
C GLY A 257 -1.69 4.17 -11.53
N THR A 258 -1.67 2.96 -10.99
CA THR A 258 -0.46 2.13 -10.91
C THR A 258 -0.73 0.80 -11.61
N PHE A 259 0.11 0.46 -12.59
CA PHE A 259 -0.09 -0.68 -13.50
C PHE A 259 1.16 -1.55 -13.56
N ASP A 260 0.98 -2.80 -13.96
CA ASP A 260 2.08 -3.71 -14.22
C ASP A 260 2.61 -3.54 -15.64
N PHE A 261 3.93 -3.44 -15.79
CA PHE A 261 4.62 -3.32 -17.08
C PHE A 261 5.67 -4.41 -17.24
N ASP A 262 5.89 -4.84 -18.49
CA ASP A 262 6.95 -5.79 -18.82
C ASP A 262 8.30 -5.08 -19.01
N TYR A 263 9.37 -5.86 -18.93
CA TYR A 263 10.71 -5.42 -19.29
C TYR A 263 10.77 -4.95 -20.74
N GLY A 264 11.61 -3.94 -21.00
CA GLY A 264 11.90 -3.42 -22.32
C GLY A 264 10.93 -2.34 -22.79
N CYS A 265 11.07 -2.01 -24.08
CA CYS A 265 10.27 -1.01 -24.79
C CYS A 265 9.41 -1.71 -25.83
N ASN A 266 8.08 -1.74 -25.62
CA ASN A 266 7.13 -2.41 -26.52
C ASN A 266 5.78 -1.70 -26.52
N SER A 267 4.91 -2.05 -27.47
CA SER A 267 3.61 -1.39 -27.66
C SER A 267 2.59 -1.63 -26.54
N ASP A 268 2.80 -2.65 -25.71
CA ASP A 268 1.99 -2.94 -24.54
C ASP A 268 2.50 -2.21 -23.28
N ASN A 269 3.59 -1.44 -23.42
CA ASN A 269 4.17 -0.56 -22.41
C ASN A 269 4.10 0.90 -22.89
N ARG A 270 2.92 1.52 -22.88
CA ARG A 270 2.80 2.93 -23.32
C ARG A 270 1.60 3.68 -22.77
N VAL A 271 1.67 5.00 -22.80
CA VAL A 271 0.53 5.90 -22.63
C VAL A 271 0.27 6.63 -23.93
N VAL A 272 -0.98 6.65 -24.38
CA VAL A 272 -1.40 7.35 -25.59
C VAL A 272 -2.35 8.49 -25.23
N LEU A 273 -2.05 9.70 -25.68
CA LEU A 273 -2.95 10.85 -25.62
C LEU A 273 -3.55 11.07 -27.02
N THR A 274 -4.88 11.16 -27.11
CA THR A 274 -5.58 11.45 -28.37
C THR A 274 -6.16 12.86 -28.37
N ASN A 275 -6.44 13.40 -29.55
CA ASN A 275 -7.21 14.65 -29.68
C ASN A 275 -8.74 14.44 -29.64
N GLU A 276 -9.20 13.22 -29.37
CA GLU A 276 -10.62 12.87 -29.26
C GLU A 276 -11.23 13.52 -28.00
N SER A 277 -12.28 14.30 -28.17
CA SER A 277 -13.00 14.98 -27.08
C SER A 277 -14.45 15.26 -27.49
N SER A 278 -15.33 15.28 -26.50
CA SER A 278 -16.72 15.70 -26.69
C SER A 278 -16.89 17.23 -26.68
N TYR A 279 -15.81 17.97 -26.43
CA TYR A 279 -15.79 19.43 -26.33
C TYR A 279 -14.97 20.05 -27.46
N GLU A 280 -15.37 21.26 -27.86
CA GLU A 280 -14.52 22.11 -28.70
C GLU A 280 -13.39 22.72 -27.86
N GLY A 281 -12.28 23.03 -28.53
CA GLY A 281 -11.10 23.62 -27.90
C GLY A 281 -9.81 22.91 -28.32
N VAL A 282 -8.88 22.79 -27.37
CA VAL A 282 -7.56 22.19 -27.59
C VAL A 282 -7.26 21.08 -26.58
N VAL A 283 -6.59 20.04 -27.06
CA VAL A 283 -5.89 19.05 -26.23
C VAL A 283 -4.43 19.45 -26.17
N THR A 284 -3.86 19.42 -24.97
CA THR A 284 -2.47 19.82 -24.71
C THR A 284 -1.66 18.66 -24.12
N ALA A 285 -0.35 18.66 -24.32
CA ALA A 285 0.54 17.61 -23.86
C ALA A 285 1.91 18.14 -23.42
N ASP A 286 2.59 17.37 -22.60
CA ASP A 286 3.96 17.63 -22.11
C ASP A 286 4.64 16.25 -21.92
N ALA A 287 4.96 15.85 -20.69
CA ALA A 287 5.63 14.60 -20.36
C ALA A 287 4.71 13.52 -19.73
N VAL A 288 5.16 12.27 -19.78
CA VAL A 288 4.60 11.14 -19.00
C VAL A 288 5.70 10.51 -18.15
N ARG A 289 5.39 10.27 -16.86
CA ARG A 289 6.30 9.71 -15.86
C ARG A 289 5.79 8.38 -15.34
N PHE A 290 6.68 7.39 -15.27
CA PHE A 290 6.43 6.03 -14.79
C PHE A 290 7.32 5.75 -13.57
N GLY A 291 6.71 5.51 -12.41
CA GLY A 291 7.40 5.26 -11.13
C GLY A 291 7.62 6.51 -10.28
N GLY A 292 8.04 6.31 -9.02
CA GLY A 292 8.28 7.38 -8.04
C GLY A 292 9.73 7.91 -8.03
N GLY A 293 10.70 7.03 -8.32
CA GLY A 293 12.11 7.39 -8.48
C GLY A 293 12.87 7.69 -7.18
N MET A 294 14.16 7.96 -7.34
CA MET A 294 15.06 8.41 -6.27
C MET A 294 15.01 9.93 -6.09
N GLY A 295 15.44 10.43 -4.93
CA GLY A 295 15.57 11.86 -4.65
C GLY A 295 16.54 12.56 -5.60
N VAL A 296 16.09 13.67 -6.20
CA VAL A 296 16.82 14.41 -7.26
C VAL A 296 17.20 15.83 -6.88
N VAL A 297 16.76 16.34 -5.73
CA VAL A 297 17.10 17.70 -5.27
C VAL A 297 18.35 17.65 -4.40
N ALA A 298 19.39 18.39 -4.78
CA ALA A 298 20.64 18.48 -4.00
C ALA A 298 20.55 19.53 -2.89
N ARG A 299 21.12 19.16 -1.74
CA ARG A 299 21.41 20.02 -0.59
C ARG A 299 22.85 19.76 -0.16
N GLY A 300 23.64 20.81 0.06
CA GLY A 300 25.08 20.65 0.37
C GLY A 300 25.85 19.84 -0.69
N GLY A 301 25.42 19.92 -1.96
CA GLY A 301 26.02 19.17 -3.07
C GLY A 301 25.61 17.69 -3.18
N LYS A 302 24.68 17.19 -2.35
CA LYS A 302 24.25 15.78 -2.34
C LYS A 302 22.72 15.64 -2.29
N THR A 303 22.17 14.61 -2.91
CA THR A 303 20.77 14.21 -2.71
C THR A 303 20.64 13.40 -1.41
N SER A 304 19.41 13.06 -1.00
CA SER A 304 19.17 12.25 0.21
C SER A 304 19.69 10.81 0.11
N GLY A 305 19.89 10.30 -1.11
CA GLY A 305 20.18 8.89 -1.37
C GLY A 305 18.98 7.95 -1.19
N LEU A 306 17.78 8.49 -0.91
CA LEU A 306 16.57 7.72 -0.65
C LEU A 306 15.53 7.86 -1.77
N PRO A 307 14.55 6.96 -1.86
CA PRO A 307 13.40 7.13 -2.75
C PRO A 307 12.65 8.44 -2.46
N LYS A 308 12.13 9.12 -3.49
CA LYS A 308 11.41 10.41 -3.36
C LYS A 308 10.25 10.35 -2.36
N CYS A 309 9.56 9.21 -2.26
CA CYS A 309 8.46 9.02 -1.31
C CYS A 309 8.90 9.13 0.16
N LEU A 310 10.19 8.96 0.46
CA LEU A 310 10.74 9.13 1.81
C LEU A 310 11.19 10.56 2.11
N GLU A 311 11.28 11.43 1.11
CA GLU A 311 11.71 12.83 1.29
C GLU A 311 10.56 13.72 1.77
N GLY A 312 10.93 14.83 2.41
CA GLY A 312 9.99 15.89 2.79
C GLY A 312 9.28 16.49 1.59
N SER A 313 8.07 17.01 1.81
CA SER A 313 7.20 17.59 0.79
C SER A 313 7.86 18.71 0.00
N ARG A 314 8.78 19.48 0.60
CA ARG A 314 9.47 20.58 -0.09
C ARG A 314 10.20 20.12 -1.35
N TYR A 315 10.84 18.95 -1.33
CA TYR A 315 11.64 18.45 -2.44
C TYR A 315 10.75 17.94 -3.56
N TYR A 316 9.67 17.24 -3.19
CA TYR A 316 8.66 16.83 -4.15
C TYR A 316 7.91 18.01 -4.76
N ALA A 317 7.55 19.03 -3.97
CA ALA A 317 6.88 20.23 -4.46
C ALA A 317 7.73 20.95 -5.52
N GLN A 318 9.03 21.11 -5.27
CA GLN A 318 9.97 21.65 -6.26
C GLN A 318 10.00 20.79 -7.54
N TRP A 319 10.19 19.47 -7.38
CA TRP A 319 10.23 18.53 -8.50
C TRP A 319 8.94 18.50 -9.32
N ALA A 320 7.80 18.64 -8.66
CA ALA A 320 6.46 18.66 -9.24
C ALA A 320 6.07 20.03 -9.84
N GLY A 321 7.01 20.97 -9.95
CA GLY A 321 6.82 22.23 -10.65
C GLY A 321 6.22 23.36 -9.83
N ALA A 322 6.06 23.19 -8.51
CA ALA A 322 5.52 24.25 -7.66
C ALA A 322 6.41 25.50 -7.70
N PRO A 323 5.82 26.71 -7.64
CA PRO A 323 6.59 27.95 -7.57
C PRO A 323 7.35 28.08 -6.24
N GLU A 324 8.41 28.90 -6.21
CA GLU A 324 9.22 29.15 -4.99
C GLU A 324 8.36 29.54 -3.78
N SER A 325 7.26 30.28 -3.98
CA SER A 325 6.33 30.65 -2.90
C SER A 325 5.70 29.46 -2.16
N VAL A 326 5.74 28.26 -2.73
CA VAL A 326 5.18 27.04 -2.14
C VAL A 326 6.21 26.30 -1.30
N TYR A 327 7.39 26.01 -1.86
CA TYR A 327 8.38 25.12 -1.23
C TYR A 327 9.58 25.86 -0.62
N TYR A 328 9.69 27.16 -0.88
CA TYR A 328 10.74 28.07 -0.41
C TYR A 328 10.15 29.23 0.41
N ALA A 329 9.05 28.97 1.12
CA ALA A 329 8.25 29.99 1.80
C ALA A 329 8.91 30.57 3.06
N LYS A 330 10.01 29.97 3.53
CA LYS A 330 10.86 30.41 4.63
C LYS A 330 12.27 30.74 4.16
N ASN A 331 12.42 31.16 2.89
CA ASN A 331 13.66 31.60 2.29
C ASN A 331 14.76 30.52 2.29
N GLY A 332 14.39 29.24 2.38
CA GLY A 332 15.30 28.11 2.28
C GLY A 332 16.35 28.02 3.38
N THR A 333 16.18 28.72 4.51
CA THR A 333 17.15 28.72 5.63
C THR A 333 16.98 27.54 6.59
N ASP A 334 15.85 26.83 6.49
CA ASP A 334 15.46 25.76 7.41
C ASP A 334 14.57 24.75 6.67
N ASP A 335 15.17 23.67 6.18
CA ASP A 335 14.46 22.69 5.36
C ASP A 335 13.34 21.98 6.10
N TYR A 336 13.48 21.84 7.41
CA TYR A 336 12.43 21.25 8.24
C TYR A 336 11.20 22.15 8.27
N LYS A 337 11.39 23.46 8.47
CA LYS A 337 10.27 24.39 8.36
C LYS A 337 9.71 24.42 6.94
N GLU A 338 10.55 24.44 5.91
CA GLU A 338 10.07 24.44 4.54
C GLU A 338 9.18 23.21 4.23
N ASP A 339 9.56 22.02 4.70
CA ASP A 339 8.74 20.82 4.59
C ASP A 339 7.35 21.02 5.23
N ILE A 340 7.29 21.51 6.48
CA ILE A 340 6.02 21.76 7.18
C ILE A 340 5.10 22.74 6.42
N TYR A 341 5.65 23.81 5.84
CA TYR A 341 4.86 24.82 5.12
C TYR A 341 4.52 24.41 3.69
N SER A 342 5.37 23.62 3.03
CA SER A 342 5.16 23.17 1.66
C SER A 342 3.91 22.31 1.48
N ARG A 343 3.57 21.46 2.45
CA ARG A 343 2.38 20.59 2.39
C ARG A 343 1.06 21.37 2.23
N PRO A 344 0.70 22.30 3.15
CA PRO A 344 -0.49 23.11 2.98
C PRO A 344 -0.38 24.08 1.79
N TYR A 345 0.80 24.61 1.47
CA TYR A 345 0.94 25.55 0.36
C TYR A 345 0.84 24.89 -1.02
N MET A 346 1.28 23.65 -1.17
CA MET A 346 1.07 22.89 -2.40
C MET A 346 -0.42 22.59 -2.58
N THR A 347 -1.12 22.24 -1.50
CA THR A 347 -2.59 22.12 -1.49
C THR A 347 -3.27 23.43 -1.89
N ASN A 348 -2.84 24.56 -1.33
CA ASN A 348 -3.40 25.88 -1.64
C ASN A 348 -3.13 26.29 -3.09
N TRP A 349 -1.93 26.04 -3.61
CA TRP A 349 -1.54 26.34 -5.00
C TRP A 349 -2.39 25.55 -6.00
N LEU A 350 -2.64 24.27 -5.74
CA LEU A 350 -3.56 23.50 -6.56
C LEU A 350 -4.99 24.03 -6.45
N ALA A 351 -5.42 24.39 -5.24
CA ALA A 351 -6.79 24.82 -4.96
C ALA A 351 -7.15 26.22 -5.49
N GLY A 352 -6.19 27.14 -5.59
CA GLY A 352 -6.43 28.52 -5.98
C GLY A 352 -7.15 28.63 -7.33
N GLY A 353 -8.15 29.50 -7.39
CA GLY A 353 -9.03 29.72 -8.54
C GLY A 353 -10.24 28.79 -8.58
N SER A 354 -10.25 27.71 -7.80
CA SER A 354 -11.41 26.82 -7.69
C SER A 354 -12.56 27.43 -6.89
N CYS A 355 -13.71 26.77 -6.86
CA CYS A 355 -14.85 27.21 -6.05
C CYS A 355 -14.56 27.28 -4.54
N PHE A 356 -13.56 26.53 -4.05
CA PHE A 356 -13.15 26.53 -2.64
C PHE A 356 -12.09 27.59 -2.30
N ALA A 357 -11.46 28.20 -3.31
CA ALA A 357 -10.50 29.29 -3.16
C ALA A 357 -10.59 30.29 -4.34
N PRO A 358 -11.76 30.92 -4.56
CA PRO A 358 -12.08 31.63 -5.81
C PRO A 358 -11.27 32.91 -6.05
N ASN A 359 -10.71 33.49 -4.99
CA ASN A 359 -9.94 34.75 -5.06
C ASN A 359 -8.43 34.52 -4.92
N GLU A 360 -8.00 33.27 -4.80
CA GLU A 360 -6.58 32.91 -4.70
C GLU A 360 -6.07 32.50 -6.09
N ALA A 361 -4.81 32.79 -6.41
CA ALA A 361 -4.19 32.31 -7.64
C ALA A 361 -3.77 30.83 -7.49
N GLY A 362 -3.98 30.01 -8.51
CA GLY A 362 -3.64 28.60 -8.46
C GLY A 362 -4.02 27.81 -9.72
N LEU A 363 -4.09 26.48 -9.59
CA LEU A 363 -4.33 25.57 -10.70
C LEU A 363 -5.79 25.09 -10.82
N ASN A 364 -6.75 25.74 -10.15
CA ASN A 364 -8.19 25.48 -10.25
C ASN A 364 -8.65 24.05 -9.88
N VAL A 365 -7.83 23.27 -9.17
CA VAL A 365 -8.22 21.94 -8.70
C VAL A 365 -9.15 22.11 -7.49
N PRO A 366 -10.38 21.56 -7.48
CA PRO A 366 -11.36 21.88 -6.45
C PRO A 366 -11.17 21.07 -5.15
N LEU A 367 -9.96 21.10 -4.58
CA LEU A 367 -9.64 20.47 -3.29
C LEU A 367 -10.52 21.07 -2.19
N GLU A 368 -11.30 20.22 -1.52
CA GLU A 368 -12.30 20.67 -0.54
C GLU A 368 -11.98 20.27 0.90
N LEU A 369 -10.96 19.43 1.09
CA LEU A 369 -10.55 18.92 2.39
C LEU A 369 -9.05 18.62 2.42
N SER A 370 -8.43 18.83 3.58
CA SER A 370 -7.03 18.56 3.83
C SER A 370 -6.83 17.74 5.11
N LEU A 371 -6.07 16.64 5.06
CA LEU A 371 -5.77 15.81 6.23
C LEU A 371 -4.28 15.46 6.31
N ALA A 372 -3.65 15.87 7.40
CA ALA A 372 -2.32 15.43 7.80
C ALA A 372 -2.43 14.24 8.76
N VAL A 373 -1.78 13.12 8.44
CA VAL A 373 -1.78 11.89 9.26
C VAL A 373 -0.42 11.73 9.93
N HIS A 374 -0.38 11.97 11.24
CA HIS A 374 0.82 11.95 12.07
C HIS A 374 0.79 10.80 13.09
N SER A 375 1.90 10.57 13.77
CA SER A 375 1.94 9.82 15.02
C SER A 375 2.67 10.64 16.08
N ASP A 376 2.16 10.61 17.30
CA ASP A 376 2.60 11.50 18.37
C ASP A 376 3.84 10.97 19.11
N ALA A 377 4.46 11.84 19.91
CA ALA A 377 5.58 11.54 20.78
C ALA A 377 5.17 11.65 22.26
N GLY A 378 4.69 10.54 22.81
CA GLY A 378 4.39 10.39 24.24
C GLY A 378 4.53 8.94 24.70
N PHE A 379 4.67 8.70 25.99
CA PHE A 379 4.79 7.33 26.50
C PHE A 379 4.16 7.20 27.88
N SER A 380 3.72 5.99 28.20
CA SER A 380 3.25 5.65 29.54
C SER A 380 4.39 5.11 30.40
N LYS A 381 4.49 5.59 31.64
CA LYS A 381 5.51 5.13 32.60
C LYS A 381 5.22 3.74 33.19
N ASP A 382 4.01 3.23 33.00
CA ASP A 382 3.60 1.89 33.45
C ASP A 382 3.89 0.78 32.42
N TYR A 383 4.51 1.13 31.28
CA TYR A 383 4.89 0.21 30.22
C TYR A 383 3.74 -0.56 29.55
N SER A 384 2.48 -0.26 29.87
CA SER A 384 1.33 -1.10 29.51
C SER A 384 0.11 -0.32 29.04
N SER A 385 -0.03 0.94 29.42
CA SER A 385 -1.12 1.80 28.98
C SER A 385 -0.94 2.29 27.55
N ILE A 386 -2.04 2.30 26.80
CA ILE A 386 -2.15 2.91 25.48
C ILE A 386 -2.25 4.43 25.63
N ILE A 387 -1.58 5.20 24.78
CA ILE A 387 -1.74 6.65 24.69
C ILE A 387 -2.95 7.00 23.82
N GLY A 388 -3.07 6.40 22.64
CA GLY A 388 -4.22 6.57 21.74
C GLY A 388 -4.18 7.87 20.93
N SER A 389 -5.33 8.23 20.35
CA SER A 389 -5.39 9.27 19.31
C SER A 389 -5.75 10.65 19.85
N LEU A 390 -5.26 11.70 19.17
CA LEU A 390 -5.71 13.08 19.36
C LEU A 390 -5.89 13.75 17.99
N SER A 391 -6.69 14.82 17.91
CA SER A 391 -6.80 15.61 16.67
C SER A 391 -6.52 17.08 16.92
N ILE A 392 -6.04 17.77 15.88
CA ILE A 392 -5.70 19.19 15.93
C ILE A 392 -6.39 19.93 14.79
N CYS A 393 -6.93 21.11 15.09
CA CYS A 393 -7.42 22.08 14.12
C CYS A 393 -6.94 23.49 14.50
N THR A 394 -7.11 24.46 13.60
CA THR A 394 -6.95 25.89 13.89
C THR A 394 -8.20 26.66 13.44
N THR A 395 -8.97 27.21 14.39
CA THR A 395 -10.20 27.95 14.07
C THR A 395 -10.04 29.46 14.00
N SER A 396 -9.01 30.04 14.63
CA SER A 396 -8.88 31.49 14.80
C SER A 396 -8.10 32.22 13.71
N ALA A 397 -7.47 31.50 12.77
CA ALA A 397 -6.70 32.09 11.67
C ALA A 397 -7.59 32.81 10.65
N ASN A 398 -7.05 33.82 9.96
CA ASN A 398 -7.73 34.55 8.87
C ASN A 398 -9.14 35.06 9.24
N GLY A 399 -9.30 35.62 10.44
CA GLY A 399 -10.61 36.09 10.94
C GLY A 399 -11.63 34.96 11.13
N GLY A 400 -11.15 33.71 11.28
CA GLY A 400 -11.92 32.47 11.42
C GLY A 400 -12.63 32.00 10.16
N LEU A 401 -12.16 32.44 8.99
CA LEU A 401 -12.71 32.06 7.69
C LEU A 401 -11.69 31.29 6.83
N LEU A 402 -12.22 30.48 5.94
CA LEU A 402 -11.55 29.78 4.83
C LEU A 402 -11.60 30.65 3.57
N ALA A 403 -10.82 30.34 2.52
CA ALA A 403 -10.79 31.16 1.30
C ALA A 403 -12.13 31.21 0.55
N SER A 404 -12.97 30.18 0.72
CA SER A 404 -14.33 30.16 0.20
C SER A 404 -15.28 31.12 0.92
N GLY A 405 -14.87 31.71 2.06
CA GLY A 405 -15.73 32.47 2.97
C GLY A 405 -16.47 31.59 3.98
N MET A 406 -16.19 30.28 4.01
CA MET A 406 -16.75 29.34 4.98
C MET A 406 -16.08 29.46 6.34
N SER A 407 -16.78 29.06 7.40
CA SER A 407 -16.23 29.09 8.76
C SER A 407 -15.14 28.05 8.98
N ARG A 408 -14.03 28.42 9.62
CA ARG A 408 -13.00 27.47 10.07
C ARG A 408 -13.49 26.50 11.14
N PHE A 409 -14.66 26.71 11.73
CA PHE A 409 -15.27 25.70 12.60
C PHE A 409 -15.53 24.37 11.88
N HIS A 410 -15.66 24.36 10.55
CA HIS A 410 -15.70 23.12 9.77
C HIS A 410 -14.43 22.26 9.95
N SER A 411 -13.26 22.87 10.11
CA SER A 411 -12.02 22.16 10.45
C SER A 411 -12.09 21.50 11.83
N ARG A 412 -12.71 22.17 12.81
CA ARG A 412 -12.94 21.61 14.15
C ARG A 412 -13.93 20.45 14.12
N THR A 413 -15.04 20.61 13.39
CA THR A 413 -15.99 19.52 13.18
C THR A 413 -15.31 18.33 12.51
N PHE A 414 -14.52 18.55 11.47
CA PHE A 414 -13.77 17.48 10.82
C PHE A 414 -12.81 16.76 11.78
N ALA A 415 -12.03 17.51 12.57
CA ALA A 415 -11.16 16.95 13.60
C ALA A 415 -11.91 16.10 14.64
N ASP A 416 -13.15 16.47 14.99
CA ASP A 416 -14.01 15.70 15.90
C ASP A 416 -14.52 14.40 15.25
N TYR A 417 -14.94 14.45 13.98
CA TYR A 417 -15.33 13.25 13.22
C TYR A 417 -14.20 12.21 13.17
N LEU A 418 -12.97 12.65 12.89
CA LEU A 418 -11.79 11.77 12.86
C LEU A 418 -11.54 11.12 14.21
N LEU A 419 -11.50 11.92 15.28
CA LEU A 419 -11.17 11.45 16.61
C LEU A 419 -12.24 10.51 17.18
N ASN A 420 -13.51 10.86 17.03
CA ASN A 420 -14.62 10.04 17.50
C ASN A 420 -14.79 8.78 16.64
N GLY A 421 -14.59 8.88 15.32
CA GLY A 421 -14.62 7.75 14.41
C GLY A 421 -13.58 6.69 14.78
N THR A 422 -12.32 7.11 14.96
CA THR A 422 -11.24 6.20 15.35
C THR A 422 -11.50 5.60 16.72
N ASN A 423 -11.85 6.42 17.71
CA ASN A 423 -12.10 5.88 19.05
C ASN A 423 -13.20 4.81 19.03
N ARG A 424 -14.33 5.08 18.37
CA ARG A 424 -15.44 4.13 18.22
C ARG A 424 -14.99 2.84 17.54
N ASP A 425 -14.35 2.95 16.38
CA ASP A 425 -14.07 1.79 15.53
C ASP A 425 -12.98 0.89 16.11
N ILE A 426 -11.94 1.50 16.72
CA ILE A 426 -10.86 0.75 17.36
C ILE A 426 -11.33 0.08 18.65
N ILE A 427 -12.12 0.76 19.51
CA ILE A 427 -12.71 0.13 20.71
C ILE A 427 -13.59 -1.06 20.31
N ARG A 428 -14.43 -0.90 19.29
CA ARG A 428 -15.33 -1.99 18.87
C ARG A 428 -14.58 -3.23 18.38
N LYS A 429 -13.45 -3.06 17.68
CA LYS A 429 -12.68 -4.18 17.14
C LYS A 429 -11.68 -4.77 18.13
N TYR A 430 -11.03 -3.93 18.94
CA TYR A 430 -9.88 -4.32 19.77
C TYR A 430 -10.11 -4.11 21.28
N GLY A 431 -11.33 -3.74 21.68
CA GLY A 431 -11.77 -3.60 23.07
C GLY A 431 -11.34 -2.31 23.76
N LYS A 432 -10.16 -1.77 23.44
CA LYS A 432 -9.61 -0.57 24.09
C LYS A 432 -8.95 0.39 23.10
N TRP A 433 -9.19 1.68 23.30
CA TRP A 433 -8.45 2.76 22.66
C TRP A 433 -8.69 4.06 23.40
N ASN A 434 -7.64 4.82 23.70
CA ASN A 434 -7.78 6.07 24.41
C ASN A 434 -8.12 7.22 23.45
N ARG A 435 -9.19 7.94 23.75
CA ARG A 435 -9.50 9.22 23.12
C ARG A 435 -8.86 10.33 23.94
N ARG A 436 -7.89 11.02 23.36
CA ARG A 436 -7.24 12.17 24.00
C ARG A 436 -7.95 13.47 23.60
N TYR A 437 -7.19 14.53 23.35
CA TYR A 437 -7.71 15.88 23.14
C TYR A 437 -8.08 16.16 21.68
N LEU A 438 -9.07 17.03 21.49
CA LEU A 438 -9.22 17.81 20.27
C LEU A 438 -8.64 19.19 20.55
N TYR A 439 -7.47 19.47 19.99
CA TYR A 439 -6.79 20.75 20.17
C TYR A 439 -7.18 21.76 19.11
N ASP A 440 -7.51 22.97 19.56
CA ASP A 440 -7.59 24.15 18.71
C ASP A 440 -6.31 24.96 18.91
N ARG A 441 -5.29 24.66 18.10
CA ARG A 441 -3.92 25.16 18.28
C ARG A 441 -3.31 25.50 16.94
N ASN A 442 -2.46 26.52 16.98
CA ASN A 442 -1.85 27.12 15.80
C ASN A 442 -0.70 26.27 15.21
N TYR A 443 -1.05 25.18 14.53
CA TYR A 443 -0.11 24.34 13.76
C TYR A 443 -0.16 24.75 12.30
N ALA A 444 0.99 24.87 11.64
CA ALA A 444 1.05 25.33 10.25
C ALA A 444 0.17 24.48 9.32
N GLU A 445 0.17 23.16 9.48
CA GLU A 445 -0.62 22.22 8.68
C GLU A 445 -2.15 22.30 8.89
N THR A 446 -2.63 23.07 9.88
CA THR A 446 -4.07 23.35 10.07
C THR A 446 -4.41 24.84 10.01
N ARG A 447 -3.42 25.72 10.23
CA ARG A 447 -3.52 27.17 10.10
C ARG A 447 -3.42 27.59 8.63
N CYS A 448 -2.43 27.08 7.90
CA CYS A 448 -2.09 27.53 6.55
C CYS A 448 -3.01 26.98 5.42
N PRO A 449 -3.64 25.79 5.51
CA PRO A 449 -4.63 25.39 4.52
C PRO A 449 -5.74 26.43 4.40
N ILE A 450 -6.14 26.74 3.17
CA ILE A 450 -7.24 27.67 2.87
C ILE A 450 -8.61 26.99 2.81
N ILE A 451 -8.64 25.67 3.00
CA ILE A 451 -9.81 24.77 2.98
C ILE A 451 -9.93 24.05 4.34
N PRO A 452 -11.06 23.39 4.65
CA PRO A 452 -11.20 22.62 5.89
C PRO A 452 -10.03 21.65 6.07
N SER A 453 -9.44 21.64 7.26
CA SER A 453 -8.17 20.93 7.51
C SER A 453 -8.02 20.42 8.93
N ALA A 454 -7.43 19.24 9.11
CA ALA A 454 -7.09 18.71 10.43
C ALA A 454 -5.76 17.94 10.41
N ILE A 455 -5.13 17.81 11.57
CA ILE A 455 -4.13 16.78 11.86
C ILE A 455 -4.83 15.70 12.69
N ILE A 456 -4.59 14.43 12.34
CA ILE A 456 -4.84 13.29 13.22
C ILE A 456 -3.50 12.77 13.72
N GLU A 457 -3.28 12.85 15.02
CA GLU A 457 -2.21 12.15 15.70
C GLU A 457 -2.70 10.75 16.01
N THR A 458 -2.27 9.80 15.20
CA THR A 458 -2.89 8.49 15.11
C THR A 458 -2.77 7.69 16.40
N MET A 459 -1.55 7.54 16.87
CA MET A 459 -1.14 6.84 18.08
C MET A 459 0.22 7.41 18.50
N SER A 460 0.77 6.98 19.62
CA SER A 460 2.13 7.41 19.97
C SER A 460 3.20 6.45 19.47
N HIS A 461 4.10 6.91 18.60
CA HIS A 461 5.21 6.08 18.10
C HIS A 461 6.33 5.89 19.14
N GLN A 462 6.31 6.65 20.24
CA GLN A 462 7.22 6.46 21.37
C GLN A 462 6.66 5.53 22.46
N ASN A 463 5.42 5.05 22.32
CA ASN A 463 4.80 4.18 23.32
C ASN A 463 4.74 2.74 22.80
N PHE A 464 5.44 1.83 23.47
CA PHE A 464 5.48 0.42 23.06
C PHE A 464 4.08 -0.21 22.94
N PRO A 465 3.14 -0.07 23.91
CA PRO A 465 1.77 -0.58 23.75
C PRO A 465 0.97 -0.02 22.56
N ASP A 466 1.24 1.21 22.10
CA ASP A 466 0.64 1.72 20.88
C ASP A 466 1.29 1.06 19.67
N MET A 467 2.62 0.91 19.68
CA MET A 467 3.37 0.34 18.56
C MET A 467 3.18 -1.17 18.39
N THR A 468 2.79 -1.92 19.42
CA THR A 468 2.39 -3.33 19.25
C THR A 468 1.17 -3.46 18.35
N MET A 469 0.23 -2.51 18.44
CA MET A 469 -0.89 -2.40 17.50
C MET A 469 -0.46 -1.76 16.20
N GLY A 470 0.28 -0.64 16.28
CA GLY A 470 0.71 0.15 15.13
C GLY A 470 1.54 -0.64 14.12
N GLN A 471 2.39 -1.56 14.56
CA GLN A 471 3.20 -2.41 13.66
C GLN A 471 2.38 -3.49 12.94
N ASP A 472 1.17 -3.82 13.40
CA ASP A 472 0.34 -4.86 12.80
C ASP A 472 -0.46 -4.30 11.60
N PRO A 473 -0.31 -4.87 10.38
CA PRO A 473 -1.03 -4.40 9.20
C PRO A 473 -2.57 -4.45 9.34
N ASN A 474 -3.12 -5.38 10.12
CA ASN A 474 -4.56 -5.48 10.35
C ASN A 474 -5.10 -4.28 11.14
N PHE A 475 -4.30 -3.75 12.07
CA PHE A 475 -4.62 -2.51 12.77
C PHE A 475 -4.57 -1.31 11.83
N ARG A 476 -3.51 -1.21 11.01
CA ARG A 476 -3.36 -0.12 10.02
C ARG A 476 -4.54 -0.06 9.05
N PHE A 477 -4.98 -1.22 8.55
CA PHE A 477 -6.20 -1.31 7.74
C PHE A 477 -7.43 -0.77 8.48
N THR A 478 -7.64 -1.20 9.73
CA THR A 478 -8.79 -0.77 10.53
C THR A 478 -8.75 0.73 10.81
N TYR A 479 -7.57 1.27 11.14
CA TYR A 479 -7.37 2.68 11.40
C TYR A 479 -7.64 3.52 10.14
N ALA A 480 -7.07 3.12 9.00
CA ALA A 480 -7.34 3.77 7.71
C ALA A 480 -8.83 3.72 7.33
N ARG A 481 -9.51 2.59 7.55
CA ARG A 481 -10.96 2.44 7.31
C ARG A 481 -11.77 3.39 8.19
N SER A 482 -11.37 3.60 9.44
CA SER A 482 -11.99 4.61 10.31
C SER A 482 -11.83 6.03 9.77
N LEU A 483 -10.62 6.40 9.33
CA LEU A 483 -10.37 7.72 8.74
C LEU A 483 -11.19 7.94 7.46
N TYR A 484 -11.22 6.95 6.57
CA TYR A 484 -12.08 6.95 5.38
C TYR A 484 -13.56 7.19 5.74
N LYS A 485 -14.13 6.40 6.66
CA LYS A 485 -15.53 6.57 7.10
C LYS A 485 -15.78 7.95 7.68
N SER A 486 -14.82 8.51 8.40
CA SER A 486 -14.92 9.84 9.01
C SER A 486 -14.90 10.95 7.95
N ILE A 487 -14.03 10.84 6.94
CA ILE A 487 -13.99 11.74 5.77
C ILE A 487 -15.30 11.69 5.00
N LEU A 488 -15.80 10.50 4.67
CA LEU A 488 -17.06 10.33 3.95
C LEU A 488 -18.23 10.96 4.69
N ARG A 489 -18.37 10.68 6.00
CA ARG A 489 -19.46 11.21 6.82
C ARG A 489 -19.38 12.73 6.96
N PHE A 490 -18.18 13.26 7.17
CA PHE A 490 -17.97 14.70 7.20
C PHE A 490 -18.36 15.34 5.86
N ASN A 491 -17.87 14.81 4.74
CA ASN A 491 -18.19 15.31 3.41
C ASN A 491 -19.70 15.29 3.13
N ALA A 492 -20.35 14.15 3.38
CA ALA A 492 -21.78 13.98 3.21
C ALA A 492 -22.59 14.96 4.07
N GLY A 493 -22.18 15.16 5.33
CA GLY A 493 -22.78 16.15 6.23
C GLY A 493 -22.61 17.59 5.72
N MET A 494 -21.42 17.95 5.23
CA MET A 494 -21.12 19.27 4.65
C MET A 494 -22.01 19.60 3.44
N HIS A 495 -22.33 18.60 2.63
CA HIS A 495 -23.13 18.76 1.41
C HIS A 495 -24.61 18.42 1.60
N GLY A 496 -25.04 18.01 2.79
CA GLY A 496 -26.41 17.57 3.07
C GLY A 496 -26.84 16.37 2.23
N LYS A 497 -25.93 15.46 1.93
CA LYS A 497 -26.14 14.30 1.06
C LYS A 497 -26.20 12.99 1.86
N PRO A 498 -26.96 11.98 1.40
CA PRO A 498 -26.85 10.63 1.93
C PRO A 498 -25.47 10.06 1.59
N TYR A 499 -25.00 9.11 2.40
CA TYR A 499 -23.77 8.37 2.14
C TYR A 499 -23.96 6.88 2.34
N VAL A 500 -23.09 6.11 1.70
CA VAL A 500 -22.94 4.66 1.86
C VAL A 500 -21.44 4.38 1.98
N VAL A 501 -21.04 3.56 2.94
CA VAL A 501 -19.63 3.15 3.08
C VAL A 501 -19.33 2.02 2.08
N SER A 502 -18.13 2.00 1.51
CA SER A 502 -17.67 0.93 0.63
C SER A 502 -17.60 -0.43 1.37
N PRO A 503 -17.92 -1.54 0.68
CA PRO A 503 -17.94 -2.86 1.28
C PRO A 503 -16.53 -3.36 1.65
N LEU A 504 -16.48 -4.45 2.40
CA LEU A 504 -15.25 -5.22 2.61
C LEU A 504 -15.06 -6.25 1.48
N ALA A 505 -13.87 -6.84 1.38
CA ALA A 505 -13.54 -7.80 0.32
C ALA A 505 -14.39 -9.07 0.47
N PRO A 506 -14.82 -9.72 -0.61
CA PRO A 506 -15.48 -11.03 -0.51
C PRO A 506 -14.59 -12.06 0.19
N GLU A 507 -15.20 -13.07 0.81
CA GLU A 507 -14.48 -14.16 1.49
C GLU A 507 -14.71 -15.50 0.78
N ASN A 508 -13.93 -16.53 1.16
CA ASN A 508 -14.13 -17.93 0.74
C ASN A 508 -14.21 -18.10 -0.79
N PHE A 509 -13.35 -17.37 -1.51
CA PHE A 509 -13.31 -17.38 -2.96
C PHE A 509 -12.71 -18.70 -3.48
N CYS A 510 -13.44 -19.38 -4.35
CA CYS A 510 -13.02 -20.64 -4.96
C CYS A 510 -13.47 -20.76 -6.41
N VAL A 511 -12.81 -21.65 -7.14
CA VAL A 511 -13.18 -22.08 -8.49
C VAL A 511 -13.26 -23.60 -8.52
N ASP A 512 -14.28 -24.16 -9.18
CA ASP A 512 -14.44 -25.61 -9.35
C ASP A 512 -15.08 -25.92 -10.72
N PHE A 513 -14.81 -27.10 -11.30
CA PHE A 513 -15.41 -27.50 -12.58
C PHE A 513 -16.90 -27.87 -12.39
N VAL A 514 -17.73 -27.41 -13.33
CA VAL A 514 -19.16 -27.78 -13.40
C VAL A 514 -19.55 -28.45 -14.71
N ALA A 515 -18.65 -28.40 -15.70
CA ALA A 515 -18.64 -29.20 -16.92
C ALA A 515 -17.17 -29.34 -17.38
N SER A 516 -16.91 -30.05 -18.46
CA SER A 516 -15.54 -30.35 -18.92
C SER A 516 -14.66 -29.11 -19.10
N ASP A 517 -15.17 -28.06 -19.76
CA ASP A 517 -14.44 -26.83 -20.09
C ASP A 517 -14.97 -25.60 -19.35
N THR A 518 -15.85 -25.79 -18.36
CA THR A 518 -16.57 -24.71 -17.71
C THR A 518 -16.42 -24.82 -16.19
N VAL A 519 -15.96 -23.73 -15.59
CA VAL A 519 -15.81 -23.61 -14.13
C VAL A 519 -16.89 -22.71 -13.53
N MET A 520 -17.17 -22.92 -12.27
CA MET A 520 -17.97 -22.04 -11.42
C MET A 520 -17.04 -21.38 -10.41
N LEU A 521 -17.03 -20.04 -10.44
CA LEU A 521 -16.49 -19.21 -9.39
C LEU A 521 -17.56 -19.01 -8.32
N LYS A 522 -17.21 -19.15 -7.03
CA LYS A 522 -18.09 -18.91 -5.89
C LYS A 522 -17.36 -18.17 -4.78
N TRP A 523 -18.07 -17.33 -4.05
CA TRP A 523 -17.56 -16.56 -2.92
C TRP A 523 -18.68 -16.27 -1.93
N ASP A 524 -18.29 -15.80 -0.74
CA ASP A 524 -19.23 -15.35 0.26
C ASP A 524 -19.20 -13.82 0.38
N ARG A 525 -20.35 -13.26 0.74
CA ARG A 525 -20.45 -11.86 1.14
C ARG A 525 -19.73 -11.66 2.48
N GLN A 526 -18.89 -10.64 2.57
CA GLN A 526 -18.34 -10.17 3.84
C GLN A 526 -19.13 -8.97 4.36
N ASP A 527 -19.77 -9.13 5.52
CA ASP A 527 -20.48 -8.04 6.19
C ASP A 527 -19.53 -7.24 7.10
N ASP A 528 -19.66 -5.90 7.11
CA ASP A 528 -19.01 -5.05 8.10
C ASP A 528 -19.95 -4.85 9.30
N VAL A 529 -19.74 -5.65 10.36
CA VAL A 529 -20.55 -5.59 11.59
C VAL A 529 -20.58 -4.18 12.19
N ASN A 530 -19.53 -3.37 11.96
CA ASN A 530 -19.43 -2.01 12.49
C ASN A 530 -19.99 -0.94 11.54
N GLU A 531 -20.40 -1.32 10.33
CA GLU A 531 -20.90 -0.41 9.31
C GLU A 531 -22.02 -1.06 8.48
N PRO A 532 -23.28 -1.03 8.97
CA PRO A 532 -24.41 -1.66 8.29
C PRO A 532 -24.71 -1.11 6.89
N THR A 533 -24.19 0.07 6.53
CA THR A 533 -24.33 0.61 5.17
C THR A 533 -23.39 -0.04 4.17
N ALA A 534 -22.32 -0.69 4.62
CA ALA A 534 -21.28 -1.29 3.77
C ALA A 534 -21.69 -2.62 3.13
N VAL A 535 -22.98 -2.90 3.00
CA VAL A 535 -23.49 -4.12 2.37
C VAL A 535 -23.23 -4.05 0.86
N PRO A 536 -22.64 -5.09 0.25
CA PRO A 536 -22.46 -5.12 -1.19
C PRO A 536 -23.76 -5.39 -1.95
N THR A 537 -23.90 -4.72 -3.09
CA THR A 537 -25.04 -4.89 -4.01
C THR A 537 -24.64 -5.53 -5.34
N SER A 538 -23.33 -5.61 -5.60
CA SER A 538 -22.73 -6.26 -6.76
C SER A 538 -21.28 -6.60 -6.47
N TYR A 539 -20.64 -7.31 -7.40
CA TYR A 539 -19.22 -7.64 -7.35
C TYR A 539 -18.56 -7.27 -8.69
N VAL A 540 -17.25 -7.12 -8.71
CA VAL A 540 -16.48 -6.94 -9.95
C VAL A 540 -15.45 -8.06 -10.04
N LEU A 541 -15.59 -8.90 -11.08
CA LEU A 541 -14.64 -9.97 -11.37
C LEU A 541 -13.58 -9.44 -12.33
N TYR A 542 -12.33 -9.51 -11.92
CA TYR A 542 -11.17 -9.19 -12.72
C TYR A 542 -10.51 -10.47 -13.21
N THR A 543 -10.18 -10.54 -14.50
CA THR A 543 -9.58 -11.73 -15.12
C THR A 543 -8.24 -11.42 -15.78
N ALA A 544 -7.21 -12.19 -15.44
CA ALA A 544 -5.92 -12.24 -16.11
C ALA A 544 -5.79 -13.57 -16.86
N ILE A 545 -5.24 -13.53 -18.08
CA ILE A 545 -5.11 -14.71 -18.96
C ILE A 545 -3.67 -14.81 -19.45
N ASN A 546 -3.04 -15.98 -19.34
CA ASN A 546 -1.69 -16.27 -19.88
C ASN A 546 -0.58 -15.28 -19.48
N GLY A 547 -0.67 -14.67 -18.30
CA GLY A 547 0.36 -13.75 -17.79
C GLY A 547 0.19 -12.29 -18.21
N TYR A 548 -0.84 -11.95 -19.00
CA TYR A 548 -1.32 -10.57 -19.13
C TYR A 548 -1.80 -10.02 -17.79
N ASP A 549 -1.85 -8.69 -17.64
CA ASP A 549 -2.46 -8.07 -16.46
C ASP A 549 -3.97 -8.34 -16.42
N PHE A 550 -4.59 -8.08 -15.27
CA PHE A 550 -6.02 -8.10 -15.09
C PHE A 550 -6.70 -7.11 -16.03
N ASP A 551 -7.83 -7.53 -16.60
CA ASP A 551 -8.73 -6.64 -17.31
C ASP A 551 -9.31 -5.53 -16.40
N ASN A 552 -10.16 -4.67 -16.96
CA ASN A 552 -10.82 -3.62 -16.18
C ASN A 552 -12.00 -4.14 -15.33
N GLY A 553 -12.22 -5.45 -15.29
CA GLY A 553 -13.27 -6.10 -14.54
C GLY A 553 -14.64 -6.11 -15.22
N ILE A 554 -15.47 -7.07 -14.82
CA ILE A 554 -16.86 -7.21 -15.25
C ILE A 554 -17.75 -7.20 -14.00
N LYS A 555 -18.80 -6.38 -14.04
CA LYS A 555 -19.77 -6.31 -12.95
C LYS A 555 -20.66 -7.56 -12.93
N ILE A 556 -20.77 -8.19 -11.77
CA ILE A 556 -21.54 -9.40 -11.51
C ILE A 556 -22.58 -9.15 -10.42
N LYS A 557 -23.74 -9.81 -10.55
CA LYS A 557 -24.76 -9.91 -9.51
C LYS A 557 -24.76 -11.31 -8.90
N GLY A 558 -25.04 -11.40 -7.61
CA GLY A 558 -25.00 -12.66 -6.86
C GLY A 558 -23.57 -13.06 -6.48
N THR A 559 -23.43 -14.25 -5.91
CA THR A 559 -22.20 -14.74 -5.28
C THR A 559 -21.54 -15.90 -6.02
N ALA A 560 -21.91 -16.09 -7.29
CA ALA A 560 -21.34 -17.11 -8.15
C ALA A 560 -21.44 -16.70 -9.63
N CYS A 561 -20.51 -17.18 -10.46
CA CYS A 561 -20.60 -17.05 -11.91
C CYS A 561 -19.87 -18.19 -12.64
N LYS A 562 -20.34 -18.51 -13.84
CA LYS A 562 -19.73 -19.53 -14.70
C LYS A 562 -18.78 -18.88 -15.70
N ILE A 563 -17.61 -19.48 -15.89
CA ILE A 563 -16.63 -19.06 -16.90
C ILE A 563 -16.24 -20.26 -17.75
N LYS A 564 -16.31 -20.10 -19.06
CA LYS A 564 -15.80 -21.09 -20.01
C LYS A 564 -14.30 -20.88 -20.20
N LEU A 565 -13.52 -21.94 -20.03
CA LEU A 565 -12.06 -21.91 -20.14
C LEU A 565 -11.62 -22.33 -21.53
N MET A 566 -10.54 -21.71 -22.01
CA MET A 566 -9.81 -22.19 -23.17
C MET A 566 -8.85 -23.32 -22.76
N PRO A 567 -8.66 -24.35 -23.60
CA PRO A 567 -7.65 -25.40 -23.37
C PRO A 567 -6.27 -24.83 -23.06
N ASN A 568 -5.57 -25.45 -22.11
CA ASN A 568 -4.16 -25.22 -21.77
C ASN A 568 -3.80 -23.74 -21.53
N THR A 569 -4.76 -22.99 -21.00
CA THR A 569 -4.65 -21.55 -20.75
C THR A 569 -4.77 -21.29 -19.25
N LEU A 570 -3.87 -20.49 -18.69
CA LEU A 570 -3.95 -20.07 -17.29
C LEU A 570 -4.92 -18.91 -17.15
N TYR A 571 -6.01 -19.13 -16.42
CA TYR A 571 -6.90 -18.08 -15.97
C TYR A 571 -6.60 -17.77 -14.51
N SER A 572 -6.46 -16.50 -14.18
CA SER A 572 -6.35 -16.00 -12.81
C SER A 572 -7.45 -14.98 -12.55
N PHE A 573 -8.07 -15.07 -11.38
CA PHE A 573 -9.24 -14.29 -10.99
C PHE A 573 -9.01 -13.61 -9.65
N LYS A 574 -9.46 -12.36 -9.54
CA LYS A 574 -9.67 -11.68 -8.26
C LYS A 574 -11.02 -10.97 -8.29
N LEU A 575 -11.59 -10.75 -7.12
CA LEU A 575 -12.93 -10.23 -6.98
C LEU A 575 -12.95 -9.04 -6.03
N THR A 576 -13.76 -8.03 -6.32
CA THR A 576 -14.10 -6.98 -5.36
C THR A 576 -15.60 -6.97 -5.13
N ALA A 577 -16.02 -6.46 -3.98
CA ALA A 577 -17.40 -6.13 -3.68
C ALA A 577 -17.65 -4.66 -4.03
N ALA A 578 -18.88 -4.33 -4.46
CA ALA A 578 -19.26 -2.97 -4.81
C ALA A 578 -20.68 -2.63 -4.32
N ASN A 579 -20.86 -1.37 -3.91
CA ASN A 579 -22.15 -0.75 -3.65
C ASN A 579 -22.15 0.72 -4.11
N GLU A 580 -23.22 1.47 -3.79
CA GLU A 580 -23.32 2.90 -4.15
C GLU A 580 -22.22 3.77 -3.50
N GLY A 581 -21.57 3.29 -2.45
CA GLY A 581 -20.51 3.95 -1.69
C GLY A 581 -19.11 3.78 -2.28
N GLY A 582 -18.89 2.73 -3.06
CA GLY A 582 -17.58 2.44 -3.66
C GLY A 582 -17.31 0.95 -3.82
N GLU A 583 -16.03 0.64 -3.97
CA GLU A 583 -15.48 -0.70 -4.18
C GLU A 583 -14.58 -1.13 -3.02
N SER A 584 -14.56 -2.43 -2.70
CA SER A 584 -13.68 -2.98 -1.68
C SER A 584 -12.23 -3.13 -2.18
N PHE A 585 -11.32 -3.53 -1.29
CA PHE A 585 -10.07 -4.18 -1.71
C PHE A 585 -10.38 -5.51 -2.41
N PRO A 586 -9.46 -6.02 -3.25
CA PRO A 586 -9.66 -7.30 -3.92
C PRO A 586 -9.49 -8.47 -2.93
N THR A 587 -10.09 -9.60 -3.28
CA THR A 587 -9.73 -10.91 -2.75
C THR A 587 -8.29 -11.27 -3.09
N GLU A 588 -7.80 -12.36 -2.51
CA GLU A 588 -6.68 -13.11 -3.07
C GLU A 588 -6.93 -13.58 -4.51
N VAL A 589 -5.85 -13.86 -5.23
CA VAL A 589 -5.89 -14.35 -6.61
C VAL A 589 -6.00 -15.87 -6.63
N ILE A 590 -7.08 -16.39 -7.21
CA ILE A 590 -7.24 -17.82 -7.52
C ILE A 590 -7.01 -18.07 -9.01
N SER A 591 -6.77 -19.32 -9.41
CA SER A 591 -6.57 -19.71 -10.80
C SER A 591 -7.28 -21.01 -11.20
N ALA A 592 -7.51 -21.17 -12.50
CA ALA A 592 -8.00 -22.40 -13.10
C ALA A 592 -7.31 -22.69 -14.44
N VAL A 593 -7.17 -23.97 -14.76
CA VAL A 593 -6.64 -24.47 -16.04
C VAL A 593 -7.47 -25.68 -16.47
N TYR A 594 -7.99 -25.63 -17.70
CA TYR A 594 -8.60 -26.77 -18.37
C TYR A 594 -7.60 -27.43 -19.30
N ASN A 595 -7.37 -28.73 -19.15
CA ASN A 595 -6.58 -29.53 -20.08
C ASN A 595 -7.47 -30.63 -20.72
N PRO A 596 -7.64 -30.66 -22.05
CA PRO A 596 -8.48 -31.65 -22.72
C PRO A 596 -8.05 -33.11 -22.54
N HIS A 597 -6.79 -33.35 -22.20
CA HIS A 597 -6.22 -34.68 -21.95
C HIS A 597 -6.15 -35.01 -20.45
N ALA A 598 -6.71 -34.17 -19.59
CA ALA A 598 -6.68 -34.41 -18.16
C ALA A 598 -7.52 -35.63 -17.78
N THR A 599 -6.88 -36.56 -17.09
CA THR A 599 -7.55 -37.66 -16.39
C THR A 599 -7.69 -37.40 -14.90
N LYS A 600 -7.01 -36.37 -14.39
CA LYS A 600 -6.93 -36.00 -12.97
C LYS A 600 -7.06 -34.50 -12.76
N THR A 601 -7.53 -34.10 -11.58
CA THR A 601 -7.73 -32.70 -11.19
C THR A 601 -6.99 -32.38 -9.89
N ILE A 602 -6.24 -31.28 -9.90
CA ILE A 602 -5.50 -30.78 -8.73
C ILE A 602 -6.23 -29.57 -8.15
N LEU A 603 -6.40 -29.53 -6.83
CA LEU A 603 -6.86 -28.36 -6.09
C LEU A 603 -5.67 -27.65 -5.43
N ILE A 604 -5.40 -26.41 -5.83
CA ILE A 604 -4.42 -25.55 -5.15
C ILE A 604 -5.14 -24.73 -4.08
N VAL A 605 -4.68 -24.81 -2.84
CA VAL A 605 -5.23 -24.10 -1.70
C VAL A 605 -4.24 -23.03 -1.23
N ASN A 606 -4.64 -21.76 -1.25
CA ASN A 606 -3.83 -20.71 -0.62
C ASN A 606 -4.13 -20.62 0.87
N GLY A 607 -3.25 -21.19 1.66
CA GLY A 607 -3.25 -21.11 3.12
C GLY A 607 -2.40 -19.99 3.71
N PHE A 608 -1.59 -19.29 2.91
CA PHE A 608 -0.77 -18.17 3.36
C PHE A 608 -1.58 -16.88 3.44
N GLN A 609 -2.14 -16.64 4.62
CA GLN A 609 -3.06 -15.54 4.91
C GLN A 609 -2.48 -14.54 5.93
N ARG A 610 -1.36 -14.90 6.57
CA ARG A 610 -0.73 -14.13 7.65
C ARG A 610 -0.27 -12.74 7.21
N LEU A 611 -0.74 -11.76 7.97
CA LEU A 611 -0.20 -10.40 8.07
C LEU A 611 0.05 -10.12 9.54
N SER A 612 1.26 -9.74 9.91
CA SER A 612 1.68 -9.66 11.32
C SER A 612 2.71 -8.56 11.60
N ALA A 613 2.76 -8.12 12.86
CA ALA A 613 3.83 -7.30 13.39
C ALA A 613 5.14 -8.11 13.62
N PRO A 614 6.30 -7.45 13.77
CA PRO A 614 7.54 -8.10 14.17
C PRO A 614 7.45 -8.81 15.52
N ALA A 615 8.46 -9.64 15.82
CA ALA A 615 8.58 -10.32 17.10
C ALA A 615 8.58 -9.35 18.27
N ILE A 616 7.81 -9.67 19.29
CA ILE A 616 7.65 -8.83 20.48
C ILE A 616 8.49 -9.44 21.61
N ILE A 617 9.34 -8.60 22.21
CA ILE A 617 9.91 -8.85 23.53
C ILE A 617 9.15 -7.96 24.51
N ASN A 618 8.51 -8.57 25.51
CA ASN A 618 7.85 -7.85 26.58
C ASN A 618 7.87 -8.69 27.86
N ASN A 619 8.88 -8.49 28.71
CA ASN A 619 9.06 -9.18 29.98
C ASN A 619 9.37 -8.17 31.10
N GLU A 620 9.73 -8.60 32.31
CA GLU A 620 9.98 -7.71 33.45
C GLU A 620 10.99 -6.59 33.15
N TYR A 621 12.04 -6.87 32.37
CA TYR A 621 13.16 -5.97 32.14
C TYR A 621 13.17 -5.34 30.74
N SER A 622 12.60 -6.02 29.75
CA SER A 622 12.78 -5.70 28.33
C SER A 622 11.46 -5.44 27.60
N GLN A 623 11.45 -4.45 26.70
CA GLN A 623 10.37 -4.13 25.78
C GLN A 623 10.87 -3.76 24.39
N GLY A 624 10.25 -4.30 23.34
CA GLY A 624 10.62 -3.95 21.98
C GLY A 624 10.25 -4.95 20.91
N PHE A 625 10.82 -4.73 19.74
CA PHE A 625 10.67 -5.58 18.57
C PHE A 625 11.98 -6.24 18.17
N ASP A 626 11.95 -7.57 17.98
CA ASP A 626 13.09 -8.36 17.52
C ASP A 626 12.90 -8.74 16.05
N LEU A 627 13.44 -7.92 15.15
CA LEU A 627 13.37 -8.18 13.70
C LEU A 627 14.14 -9.44 13.31
N ASN A 628 15.15 -9.85 14.09
CA ASN A 628 15.87 -11.08 13.83
C ASN A 628 14.95 -12.26 14.11
N ALA A 629 14.24 -12.28 15.24
CA ALA A 629 13.31 -13.35 15.55
C ALA A 629 12.20 -13.52 14.49
N ASP A 630 11.54 -12.43 14.11
CA ASP A 630 10.53 -12.40 13.03
C ASP A 630 10.28 -10.94 12.65
N ILE A 631 10.49 -10.54 11.39
CA ILE A 631 10.24 -9.17 10.95
C ILE A 631 8.72 -8.87 10.76
N GLY A 632 7.87 -9.89 10.87
CA GLY A 632 6.45 -9.80 10.55
C GLY A 632 6.19 -9.88 9.05
N VAL A 633 4.92 -9.77 8.67
CA VAL A 633 4.48 -9.89 7.28
C VAL A 633 3.57 -8.72 6.94
N CYS A 634 4.02 -7.85 6.04
CA CYS A 634 3.23 -6.72 5.55
C CYS A 634 2.35 -7.11 4.36
N LEU A 635 1.37 -6.27 4.00
CA LEU A 635 0.61 -6.41 2.76
C LEU A 635 1.45 -5.88 1.59
N ASP A 636 1.63 -6.69 0.54
CA ASP A 636 2.41 -6.40 -0.68
C ASP A 636 3.90 -6.09 -0.39
N LYS A 637 4.19 -4.93 0.16
CA LYS A 637 5.55 -4.47 0.51
C LYS A 637 5.51 -3.41 1.59
N THR A 638 6.67 -3.06 2.15
CA THR A 638 6.84 -1.97 3.12
C THR A 638 8.18 -1.26 2.96
N LEU A 639 8.18 0.05 3.26
CA LEU A 639 9.36 0.89 3.50
C LEU A 639 9.40 1.41 4.96
N GLY A 640 8.58 0.83 5.83
CA GLY A 640 8.30 1.35 7.16
C GLY A 640 9.34 1.03 8.24
N TYR A 641 10.46 0.39 7.91
CA TYR A 641 11.48 0.02 8.88
C TYR A 641 12.73 0.88 8.73
N CYS A 642 13.28 1.34 9.85
CA CYS A 642 14.58 2.00 9.87
C CYS A 642 15.72 1.00 10.13
N GLY A 643 15.51 0.01 11.00
CA GLY A 643 16.54 -0.95 11.40
C GLY A 643 16.15 -1.69 12.67
N SER A 644 17.02 -2.60 13.12
CA SER A 644 16.84 -3.45 14.30
C SER A 644 16.86 -2.62 15.58
N GLN A 645 16.03 -3.00 16.55
CA GLN A 645 16.07 -2.38 17.87
C GLN A 645 17.34 -2.82 18.61
N ILE A 646 18.03 -1.86 19.22
CA ILE A 646 19.30 -2.04 19.93
C ILE A 646 19.08 -1.98 21.44
N CYS A 647 18.21 -1.10 21.93
CA CYS A 647 17.95 -0.93 23.36
C CYS A 647 16.55 -1.41 23.73
N PHE A 648 16.48 -2.47 24.55
CA PHE A 648 15.23 -3.05 25.06
C PHE A 648 14.95 -2.70 26.53
N ASP A 649 15.88 -2.07 27.23
CA ASP A 649 15.80 -1.80 28.66
C ASP A 649 14.64 -0.85 29.01
N LYS A 650 13.63 -1.39 29.71
CA LYS A 650 12.44 -0.63 30.14
C LYS A 650 12.78 0.61 30.96
N THR A 651 13.86 0.57 31.75
CA THR A 651 14.25 1.70 32.61
C THR A 651 14.68 2.94 31.83
N LYS A 652 14.93 2.79 30.52
CA LYS A 652 15.35 3.86 29.60
C LYS A 652 14.18 4.56 28.91
N ILE A 653 12.94 4.26 29.28
CA ILE A 653 11.75 4.89 28.67
C ILE A 653 11.79 6.42 28.76
N GLY A 654 11.44 7.09 27.66
CA GLY A 654 11.44 8.55 27.57
C GLY A 654 12.79 9.21 27.33
N THR A 655 13.88 8.43 27.24
CA THR A 655 15.15 8.91 26.68
C THR A 655 15.07 8.82 25.16
N GLU A 656 15.30 9.94 24.46
CA GLU A 656 15.31 9.98 23.00
C GLU A 656 16.72 9.73 22.46
N GLY A 657 16.83 8.94 21.39
CA GLY A 657 18.11 8.65 20.73
C GLY A 657 18.91 7.51 21.37
N PRO A 658 20.22 7.43 21.10
CA PRO A 658 21.07 6.32 21.54
C PRO A 658 20.95 6.01 23.03
N GLY A 659 20.66 4.74 23.36
CA GLY A 659 20.51 4.28 24.74
C GLY A 659 19.12 4.47 25.37
N GLY A 660 18.16 5.04 24.63
CA GLY A 660 16.75 5.08 25.02
C GLY A 660 15.99 3.80 24.69
N LEU A 661 14.94 3.47 25.45
CA LEU A 661 14.08 2.33 25.16
C LEU A 661 13.53 2.44 23.72
N GLY A 662 13.64 1.36 22.97
CA GLY A 662 13.20 1.32 21.58
C GLY A 662 14.26 1.81 20.60
N TYR A 663 15.36 2.44 21.03
CA TYR A 663 16.40 2.96 20.13
C TYR A 663 16.81 1.91 19.11
N SER A 664 16.77 2.26 17.82
CA SER A 664 16.94 1.35 16.70
C SER A 664 18.02 1.86 15.72
N GLY A 665 18.57 0.94 14.94
CA GLY A 665 19.49 1.22 13.85
C GLY A 665 18.84 1.94 12.66
N ASN A 666 19.58 2.02 11.57
CA ASN A 666 19.20 2.70 10.33
C ASN A 666 19.51 1.87 9.05
N GLU A 667 19.87 0.60 9.22
CA GLU A 667 20.33 -0.29 8.14
C GLU A 667 19.25 -0.74 7.16
N LEU A 668 17.96 -0.48 7.46
CA LEU A 668 16.82 -0.79 6.59
C LEU A 668 16.20 0.47 5.96
N GLU A 669 16.72 1.67 6.26
CA GLU A 669 16.22 2.92 5.67
C GLU A 669 16.30 2.88 4.13
N GLY A 670 15.18 3.09 3.44
CA GLY A 670 15.12 3.04 1.98
C GLY A 670 15.05 1.65 1.35
N HIS A 671 15.11 0.58 2.16
CA HIS A 671 14.97 -0.80 1.68
C HIS A 671 13.50 -1.20 1.58
N ILE A 672 13.05 -1.51 0.37
CA ILE A 672 11.72 -2.10 0.14
C ILE A 672 11.77 -3.56 0.54
N ILE A 673 10.88 -3.96 1.44
CA ILE A 673 10.76 -5.35 1.89
C ILE A 673 9.42 -5.88 1.42
N ARG A 674 9.44 -6.98 0.66
CA ARG A 674 8.23 -7.67 0.20
C ARG A 674 7.55 -8.46 1.30
N GLY A 675 6.22 -8.42 1.28
CA GLY A 675 5.33 -9.13 2.18
C GLY A 675 4.38 -10.05 1.41
N ASN A 676 3.18 -10.24 1.95
CA ASN A 676 2.17 -11.10 1.34
C ASN A 676 1.40 -10.36 0.22
N GLU A 677 1.56 -10.81 -1.02
CA GLU A 677 0.86 -10.28 -2.20
C GLU A 677 -0.47 -11.00 -2.50
N PHE A 678 -0.78 -12.09 -1.79
CA PHE A 678 -1.98 -12.91 -1.99
C PHE A 678 -2.17 -13.41 -3.43
N ASN A 679 -1.06 -13.73 -4.12
CA ASN A 679 -1.05 -14.08 -5.55
C ASN A 679 -0.14 -15.29 -5.89
N TYR A 680 0.06 -16.22 -4.95
CA TYR A 680 0.97 -17.36 -5.13
C TYR A 680 0.35 -18.57 -5.86
N ILE A 681 -0.98 -18.70 -5.90
CA ILE A 681 -1.67 -19.73 -6.69
C ILE A 681 -1.25 -19.69 -8.18
N PRO A 682 -1.25 -18.54 -8.87
CA PRO A 682 -0.72 -18.43 -10.23
C PRO A 682 0.71 -18.96 -10.42
N VAL A 683 1.57 -18.86 -9.40
CA VAL A 683 2.97 -19.35 -9.45
C VAL A 683 2.99 -20.87 -9.48
N HIS A 684 2.20 -21.52 -8.62
CA HIS A 684 2.06 -22.97 -8.56
C HIS A 684 1.39 -23.52 -9.81
N ALA A 685 0.25 -22.94 -10.22
CA ALA A 685 -0.49 -23.36 -11.41
C ALA A 685 0.39 -23.32 -12.68
N ARG A 686 1.18 -22.24 -12.86
CA ARG A 686 2.12 -22.12 -13.99
C ARG A 686 3.20 -23.20 -13.98
N ALA A 687 3.72 -23.56 -12.82
CA ALA A 687 4.68 -24.65 -12.68
C ALA A 687 4.06 -26.01 -13.02
N MET A 688 2.84 -26.28 -12.54
CA MET A 688 2.09 -27.52 -12.80
C MET A 688 1.71 -27.70 -14.27
N MET A 689 1.38 -26.61 -14.97
CA MET A 689 1.03 -26.65 -16.40
C MET A 689 2.12 -27.28 -17.28
N LYS A 690 3.40 -27.29 -16.84
CA LYS A 690 4.48 -27.95 -17.58
C LYS A 690 4.39 -29.47 -17.60
N ALA A 691 3.61 -30.09 -16.71
CA ALA A 691 3.27 -31.51 -16.80
C ALA A 691 2.28 -31.80 -17.94
N ASN A 692 1.43 -30.81 -18.30
CA ASN A 692 0.46 -30.88 -19.41
C ASN A 692 -0.50 -32.09 -19.36
N ARG A 693 -0.93 -32.50 -18.15
CA ARG A 693 -1.78 -33.69 -17.93
C ARG A 693 -2.94 -33.50 -16.96
N TYR A 694 -3.08 -32.33 -16.36
CA TYR A 694 -3.98 -32.14 -15.21
C TYR A 694 -4.90 -30.93 -15.43
N ASN A 695 -6.14 -31.07 -14.97
CA ASN A 695 -6.99 -29.94 -14.69
C ASN A 695 -6.53 -29.30 -13.38
N ILE A 696 -6.62 -27.98 -13.29
CA ILE A 696 -6.23 -27.22 -12.10
C ILE A 696 -7.40 -26.32 -11.70
N VAL A 697 -7.76 -26.38 -10.43
CA VAL A 697 -8.66 -25.43 -9.78
C VAL A 697 -8.05 -24.98 -8.46
N SER A 698 -8.61 -23.95 -7.83
CA SER A 698 -8.02 -23.43 -6.60
C SER A 698 -9.01 -22.68 -5.71
N CYS A 699 -8.61 -22.47 -4.46
CA CYS A 699 -9.41 -21.73 -3.50
C CYS A 699 -8.58 -21.09 -2.39
N SER A 700 -9.19 -20.13 -1.72
CA SER A 700 -8.79 -19.73 -0.37
C SER A 700 -8.92 -20.91 0.60
N LYS A 701 -8.00 -21.07 1.58
CA LYS A 701 -8.14 -22.11 2.62
C LYS A 701 -9.47 -22.06 3.37
N TYR A 702 -10.05 -20.87 3.55
CA TYR A 702 -11.31 -20.69 4.26
C TYR A 702 -12.53 -21.20 3.47
N SER A 703 -12.36 -21.59 2.21
CA SER A 703 -13.39 -22.21 1.39
C SER A 703 -13.57 -23.70 1.65
N LEU A 704 -12.55 -24.36 2.23
CA LEU A 704 -12.60 -25.79 2.57
C LEU A 704 -13.64 -26.03 3.66
N GLY A 705 -14.46 -27.08 3.50
CA GLY A 705 -15.60 -27.36 4.38
C GLY A 705 -16.79 -26.40 4.20
N LYS A 706 -16.70 -25.41 3.30
CA LYS A 706 -17.77 -24.44 2.99
C LYS A 706 -18.16 -24.47 1.52
N ASN A 707 -17.46 -23.71 0.68
CA ASN A 707 -17.73 -23.64 -0.76
C ASN A 707 -17.10 -24.83 -1.51
N ILE A 708 -16.06 -25.43 -0.93
CA ILE A 708 -15.45 -26.70 -1.34
C ILE A 708 -15.74 -27.74 -0.25
N VAL A 709 -16.78 -28.56 -0.46
CA VAL A 709 -17.31 -29.48 0.57
C VAL A 709 -16.78 -30.92 0.44
N ASN A 710 -16.52 -31.37 -0.79
CA ASN A 710 -16.07 -32.74 -1.05
C ASN A 710 -14.69 -32.68 -1.71
N LEU A 711 -13.67 -33.10 -0.95
CA LEU A 711 -12.26 -33.13 -1.37
C LEU A 711 -11.92 -34.37 -2.20
N ASP A 712 -12.70 -35.46 -2.09
CA ASP A 712 -12.48 -36.73 -2.80
C ASP A 712 -12.58 -36.59 -4.33
N LYS A 713 -13.03 -35.44 -4.82
CA LYS A 713 -13.06 -35.09 -6.24
C LYS A 713 -11.68 -34.75 -6.82
N TYR A 714 -10.71 -34.44 -5.97
CA TYR A 714 -9.40 -33.96 -6.36
C TYR A 714 -8.37 -35.05 -6.12
N ASP A 715 -7.61 -35.39 -7.16
CA ASP A 715 -6.57 -36.42 -7.09
C ASP A 715 -5.36 -35.97 -6.27
N CYS A 716 -5.17 -34.65 -6.14
CA CYS A 716 -4.14 -34.05 -5.30
C CYS A 716 -4.58 -32.68 -4.77
N ILE A 717 -4.22 -32.39 -3.51
CA ILE A 717 -4.27 -31.05 -2.93
C ILE A 717 -2.85 -30.47 -2.84
N ASP A 718 -2.65 -29.26 -3.37
CA ASP A 718 -1.44 -28.46 -3.17
C ASP A 718 -1.72 -27.34 -2.16
N MET A 719 -1.19 -27.50 -0.94
CA MET A 719 -1.37 -26.58 0.17
C MET A 719 -0.20 -25.60 0.28
N ILE A 720 -0.47 -24.34 -0.07
CA ILE A 720 0.48 -23.23 -0.01
C ILE A 720 0.40 -22.58 1.37
N LEU A 721 1.39 -22.77 2.24
CA LEU A 721 1.39 -22.21 3.60
C LEU A 721 2.34 -21.03 3.76
N GLY A 722 3.26 -20.76 2.83
CA GLY A 722 4.10 -19.57 2.86
C GLY A 722 4.75 -19.33 4.24
N LEU A 723 4.50 -18.15 4.83
CA LEU A 723 4.92 -17.80 6.20
C LEU A 723 3.79 -17.91 7.24
N GLU A 724 2.73 -18.65 6.95
CA GLU A 724 1.61 -18.90 7.86
C GLU A 724 2.10 -19.56 9.15
N LYS A 725 1.66 -19.05 10.30
CA LYS A 725 1.85 -19.65 11.63
C LYS A 725 1.03 -18.91 12.68
N ASP A 726 0.78 -19.55 13.81
CA ASP A 726 0.33 -18.89 15.03
C ASP A 726 1.54 -18.33 15.80
N ASP A 727 1.76 -17.02 15.66
CA ASP A 727 2.81 -16.33 16.40
C ASP A 727 2.41 -15.91 17.82
N GLY A 728 1.18 -16.21 18.25
CA GLY A 728 0.65 -15.90 19.58
C GLY A 728 0.48 -14.42 19.90
N ARG A 729 0.67 -13.52 18.92
CA ARG A 729 0.65 -12.06 19.14
C ARG A 729 -0.09 -11.25 18.08
N SER A 730 -0.28 -11.80 16.88
CA SER A 730 -0.97 -11.14 15.78
C SER A 730 -2.40 -10.79 16.19
N LEU A 731 -2.89 -9.64 15.72
CA LEU A 731 -4.25 -9.19 16.02
C LEU A 731 -5.35 -10.00 15.32
N LYS A 732 -4.94 -10.87 14.38
CA LYS A 732 -5.78 -11.89 13.77
C LYS A 732 -5.12 -13.24 14.01
N TYR A 733 -5.92 -14.26 14.29
CA TYR A 733 -5.45 -15.62 14.46
C TYR A 733 -5.06 -16.21 13.10
N TYR A 734 -3.85 -16.76 13.04
CA TYR A 734 -3.27 -17.46 11.90
C TYR A 734 -2.73 -18.79 12.39
N LYS A 735 -2.77 -19.81 11.56
CA LYS A 735 -2.31 -21.17 11.89
C LYS A 735 -2.09 -21.93 10.59
N THR A 736 -1.00 -22.70 10.51
CA THR A 736 -0.72 -23.58 9.37
C THR A 736 -1.86 -24.57 9.15
N PHE A 737 -2.16 -25.37 10.18
CA PHE A 737 -3.23 -26.35 10.21
C PHE A 737 -4.10 -26.12 11.44
N THR A 738 -5.24 -25.43 11.28
CA THR A 738 -6.25 -25.36 12.35
C THR A 738 -6.82 -26.74 12.62
N PRO A 739 -7.40 -27.01 13.81
CA PRO A 739 -8.02 -28.30 14.10
C PRO A 739 -9.03 -28.73 13.01
N GLU A 740 -9.88 -27.82 12.56
CA GLU A 740 -10.86 -28.11 11.51
C GLU A 740 -10.20 -28.44 10.16
N LEU A 741 -9.04 -27.86 9.86
CA LEU A 741 -8.29 -28.16 8.65
C LEU A 741 -7.55 -29.50 8.78
N GLN A 742 -7.08 -29.85 9.97
CA GLN A 742 -6.46 -31.17 10.24
C GLN A 742 -7.48 -32.29 9.99
N ASP A 743 -8.69 -32.16 10.54
CA ASP A 743 -9.77 -33.14 10.35
C ASP A 743 -10.10 -33.35 8.87
N LEU A 744 -10.29 -32.26 8.11
CA LEU A 744 -10.60 -32.31 6.68
C LEU A 744 -9.50 -32.98 5.85
N LEU A 745 -8.24 -32.69 6.16
CA LEU A 745 -7.10 -33.24 5.43
C LEU A 745 -6.82 -34.70 5.81
N GLU A 746 -7.01 -35.05 7.08
CA GLU A 746 -6.91 -36.43 7.54
C GLU A 746 -7.97 -37.31 6.86
N GLU A 747 -9.24 -36.87 6.82
CA GLU A 747 -10.31 -37.58 6.11
C GLU A 747 -9.98 -37.76 4.62
N TYR A 748 -9.46 -36.72 3.97
CA TYR A 748 -9.06 -36.77 2.56
C TYR A 748 -7.94 -37.80 2.31
N VAL A 749 -6.89 -37.80 3.15
CA VAL A 749 -5.76 -38.72 3.02
C VAL A 749 -6.17 -40.17 3.34
N GLN A 750 -7.01 -40.37 4.36
CA GLN A 750 -7.56 -41.71 4.69
C GLN A 750 -8.39 -42.32 3.54
N ARG A 751 -8.94 -41.49 2.65
CA ARG A 751 -9.66 -41.91 1.44
C ARG A 751 -8.76 -42.04 0.20
N GLY A 752 -7.45 -41.90 0.38
CA GLY A 752 -6.44 -42.05 -0.67
C GLY A 752 -6.12 -40.79 -1.45
N GLY A 753 -6.45 -39.62 -0.89
CA GLY A 753 -6.05 -38.32 -1.42
C GLY A 753 -4.54 -38.10 -1.34
N ASN A 754 -3.96 -37.48 -2.37
CA ASN A 754 -2.54 -37.15 -2.42
C ASN A 754 -2.30 -35.69 -2.04
N MET A 755 -1.15 -35.38 -1.44
CA MET A 755 -0.87 -34.02 -0.97
C MET A 755 0.52 -33.51 -1.30
N LEU A 756 0.58 -32.28 -1.80
CA LEU A 756 1.75 -31.41 -1.76
C LEU A 756 1.54 -30.37 -0.66
N VAL A 757 2.50 -30.22 0.25
CA VAL A 757 2.48 -29.21 1.32
C VAL A 757 3.80 -28.46 1.32
N SER A 758 3.75 -27.12 1.31
CA SER A 758 4.96 -26.30 1.42
C SER A 758 4.76 -25.06 2.28
N GLY A 759 5.72 -24.77 3.17
CA GLY A 759 5.69 -23.59 4.04
C GLY A 759 6.88 -23.54 5.00
N ALA A 760 7.17 -22.35 5.54
CA ALA A 760 8.33 -22.13 6.40
C ALA A 760 8.15 -22.62 7.85
N TYR A 761 6.92 -22.92 8.27
CA TYR A 761 6.55 -23.22 9.66
C TYR A 761 5.62 -24.45 9.78
N ILE A 762 5.67 -25.38 8.83
CA ILE A 762 4.77 -26.53 8.79
C ILE A 762 4.89 -27.44 10.02
N GLY A 763 6.08 -27.52 10.63
CA GLY A 763 6.38 -28.34 11.78
C GLY A 763 6.47 -27.52 13.06
N SER A 764 7.18 -26.39 13.03
CA SER A 764 7.39 -25.55 14.21
C SER A 764 6.12 -24.87 14.75
N ASP A 765 5.09 -24.72 13.92
CA ASP A 765 3.78 -24.24 14.34
C ASP A 765 2.91 -25.33 15.01
N MET A 766 3.26 -26.61 14.88
CA MET A 766 2.54 -27.77 15.43
C MET A 766 3.10 -28.12 16.81
N ARG A 767 2.54 -27.50 17.85
CA ARG A 767 3.11 -27.42 19.21
C ARG A 767 2.47 -28.40 20.20
N LYS A 768 1.33 -28.98 19.87
CA LYS A 768 0.60 -29.94 20.73
C LYS A 768 0.80 -31.39 20.28
N ASP A 769 0.49 -32.34 21.15
CA ASP A 769 0.66 -33.77 20.86
C ASP A 769 -0.25 -34.26 19.73
N ASP A 770 -1.51 -33.81 19.70
CA ASP A 770 -2.47 -34.08 18.62
C ASP A 770 -2.00 -33.49 17.27
N GLU A 771 -1.48 -32.26 17.29
CA GLU A 771 -0.87 -31.62 16.12
C GLU A 771 0.38 -32.38 15.63
N ALA A 772 1.20 -32.89 16.56
CA ALA A 772 2.35 -33.72 16.22
C ALA A 772 1.91 -35.07 15.64
N ASP A 773 0.81 -35.65 16.12
CA ASP A 773 0.25 -36.88 15.56
C ASP A 773 -0.34 -36.66 14.16
N PHE A 774 -0.95 -35.51 13.88
CA PHE A 774 -1.33 -35.11 12.51
C PHE A 774 -0.12 -35.11 11.57
N LEU A 775 1.01 -34.51 11.98
CA LEU A 775 2.23 -34.50 11.16
C LEU A 775 2.73 -35.92 10.87
N LYS A 776 2.66 -36.82 11.85
CA LYS A 776 3.11 -38.21 11.69
C LYS A 776 2.16 -39.02 10.80
N ASN A 777 0.86 -38.91 11.03
CA ASN A 777 -0.14 -39.79 10.44
C ASN A 777 -0.58 -39.32 9.05
N VAL A 778 -0.59 -38.01 8.80
CA VAL A 778 -1.03 -37.42 7.54
C VAL A 778 0.17 -37.05 6.68
N LEU A 779 1.11 -36.29 7.23
CA LEU A 779 2.26 -35.78 6.44
C LEU A 779 3.47 -36.70 6.46
N HIS A 780 3.49 -37.73 7.31
CA HIS A 780 4.57 -38.72 7.43
C HIS A 780 5.93 -38.11 7.83
N VAL A 781 5.90 -37.07 8.68
CA VAL A 781 7.09 -36.33 9.12
C VAL A 781 7.15 -36.13 10.63
N THR A 782 8.35 -36.05 11.19
CA THR A 782 8.61 -35.42 12.50
C THR A 782 9.27 -34.07 12.31
N TYR A 783 8.90 -33.10 13.14
CA TYR A 783 9.60 -31.83 13.27
C TYR A 783 10.87 -32.00 14.10
N ASN A 784 12.02 -31.57 13.55
CA ASN A 784 13.35 -31.74 14.15
C ASN A 784 14.08 -30.41 14.34
N GLY A 785 13.34 -29.33 14.61
CA GLY A 785 13.88 -27.98 14.75
C GLY A 785 13.77 -27.15 13.48
N SER A 786 14.13 -25.87 13.58
CA SER A 786 14.17 -24.95 12.42
C SER A 786 15.53 -24.31 12.32
N VAL A 787 15.92 -23.95 11.11
CA VAL A 787 17.16 -23.22 10.84
C VAL A 787 16.87 -21.86 10.25
N ARG A 788 17.75 -20.90 10.56
CA ARG A 788 17.83 -19.64 9.82
C ARG A 788 18.80 -19.85 8.67
N PRO A 789 18.34 -19.87 7.42
CA PRO A 789 19.23 -20.04 6.29
C PRO A 789 20.26 -18.91 6.23
N SER A 790 21.51 -19.28 5.94
CA SER A 790 22.58 -18.31 5.67
C SER A 790 22.35 -17.60 4.33
N PHE A 791 23.20 -16.64 3.97
CA PHE A 791 23.16 -16.03 2.63
C PHE A 791 23.33 -17.08 1.51
N SER A 792 24.09 -18.15 1.77
CA SER A 792 24.12 -19.35 0.92
C SER A 792 23.07 -20.36 1.41
N ASN A 793 22.06 -20.63 0.59
CA ASN A 793 20.86 -21.37 1.00
C ASN A 793 20.39 -22.38 -0.05
N THR A 794 21.34 -22.93 -0.80
CA THR A 794 21.06 -23.90 -1.83
C THR A 794 20.39 -25.15 -1.23
N ILE A 795 19.31 -25.56 -1.86
CA ILE A 795 18.60 -26.80 -1.59
C ILE A 795 19.00 -27.80 -2.67
N THR A 796 19.29 -29.03 -2.26
CA THR A 796 19.79 -30.10 -3.14
C THR A 796 18.98 -31.37 -2.95
N GLY A 797 18.75 -32.09 -4.04
CA GLY A 797 18.05 -33.38 -4.06
C GLY A 797 17.29 -33.55 -5.36
N MET A 798 16.63 -34.69 -5.56
CA MET A 798 15.92 -35.00 -6.81
C MET A 798 16.78 -34.80 -8.10
N GLY A 799 18.09 -35.01 -8.01
CA GLY A 799 19.02 -34.78 -9.13
C GLY A 799 19.20 -33.31 -9.53
N THR A 800 18.88 -32.36 -8.65
CA THR A 800 18.97 -30.93 -8.92
C THR A 800 19.42 -30.12 -7.71
N SER A 801 19.76 -28.85 -7.95
CA SER A 801 20.02 -27.84 -6.93
C SER A 801 19.43 -26.49 -7.35
N PHE A 802 19.02 -25.70 -6.36
CA PHE A 802 18.39 -24.39 -6.53
C PHE A 802 18.45 -23.57 -5.24
N ASP A 803 18.27 -22.26 -5.35
CA ASP A 803 18.18 -21.34 -4.22
C ASP A 803 16.73 -20.90 -3.99
N ILE A 804 16.44 -20.46 -2.78
CA ILE A 804 15.16 -19.86 -2.39
C ILE A 804 15.34 -18.41 -1.90
N TYR A 805 14.29 -17.60 -1.85
CA TYR A 805 14.39 -16.26 -1.25
C TYR A 805 14.46 -16.37 0.29
N THR A 806 15.62 -16.12 0.90
CA THR A 806 15.82 -16.19 2.37
C THR A 806 16.20 -14.87 3.02
N THR A 807 16.59 -13.90 2.22
CA THR A 807 16.99 -12.56 2.66
C THR A 807 15.91 -11.55 2.29
N LEU A 808 15.74 -10.53 3.13
CA LEU A 808 14.78 -9.45 2.88
C LEU A 808 15.14 -8.71 1.58
N ASN A 809 14.18 -8.55 0.69
CA ASN A 809 14.40 -7.99 -0.64
C ASN A 809 13.12 -7.35 -1.21
N GLU A 810 13.25 -6.72 -2.38
CA GLU A 810 12.19 -6.00 -3.07
C GLU A 810 11.40 -6.85 -4.10
N ASP A 811 11.83 -8.09 -4.34
CA ASP A 811 11.31 -8.95 -5.41
C ASP A 811 10.26 -9.94 -4.90
N HIS A 812 10.55 -10.65 -3.80
CA HIS A 812 9.70 -11.67 -3.22
C HIS A 812 9.81 -11.68 -1.69
N TYR A 813 8.77 -12.12 -0.96
CA TYR A 813 8.90 -12.29 0.48
C TYR A 813 9.97 -13.35 0.81
N ALA A 814 10.62 -13.18 1.95
CA ALA A 814 11.73 -14.03 2.36
C ALA A 814 11.27 -15.16 3.31
N SER A 815 11.64 -16.39 3.00
CA SER A 815 11.62 -17.51 3.93
C SER A 815 12.79 -17.40 4.90
N THR A 816 12.67 -16.52 5.91
CA THR A 816 13.72 -16.29 6.92
C THR A 816 13.93 -17.47 7.88
N THR A 817 13.16 -18.53 7.72
CA THR A 817 13.22 -19.77 8.48
C THR A 817 12.93 -20.94 7.54
N ILE A 818 13.53 -22.09 7.83
CA ILE A 818 13.25 -23.38 7.19
C ILE A 818 13.04 -24.40 8.31
N ASP A 819 11.92 -25.11 8.28
CA ASP A 819 11.69 -26.23 9.19
C ASP A 819 12.48 -27.46 8.73
N LEU A 820 13.21 -28.07 9.67
CA LEU A 820 13.84 -29.35 9.47
C LEU A 820 12.81 -30.44 9.79
N ILE A 821 12.55 -31.29 8.81
CA ILE A 821 11.56 -32.36 8.90
C ILE A 821 12.22 -33.69 8.56
N SER A 822 11.91 -34.74 9.30
CA SER A 822 12.47 -36.07 9.06
C SER A 822 11.40 -37.09 8.72
N PRO A 823 11.72 -38.05 7.83
CA PRO A 823 10.76 -39.05 7.41
C PRO A 823 10.40 -40.02 8.53
N ILE A 824 9.16 -40.52 8.50
CA ILE A 824 8.69 -41.60 9.37
C ILE A 824 8.29 -42.81 8.52
N GLY A 825 8.55 -44.00 9.06
CA GLY A 825 8.11 -45.25 8.43
C GLY A 825 8.72 -45.44 7.05
N LYS A 826 7.88 -45.50 6.01
CA LYS A 826 8.32 -45.68 4.61
C LYS A 826 8.63 -44.38 3.88
N ALA A 827 8.43 -43.22 4.52
CA ALA A 827 8.80 -41.95 3.93
C ALA A 827 10.32 -41.84 3.78
N PHE A 828 10.79 -40.95 2.91
CA PHE A 828 12.22 -40.70 2.67
C PHE A 828 12.50 -39.22 2.44
N CYS A 829 13.74 -38.81 2.73
CA CYS A 829 14.20 -37.44 2.47
C CYS A 829 14.34 -37.22 0.95
N ALA A 830 13.67 -36.21 0.42
CA ALA A 830 13.71 -35.84 -1.00
C ALA A 830 14.68 -34.68 -1.28
N LEU A 831 14.81 -33.73 -0.35
CA LEU A 831 15.68 -32.56 -0.46
C LEU A 831 16.36 -32.26 0.88
N THR A 832 17.62 -31.84 0.81
CA THR A 832 18.40 -31.35 1.95
C THR A 832 18.82 -29.90 1.75
N ASN A 833 19.05 -29.19 2.86
CA ASN A 833 19.75 -27.92 2.82
C ASN A 833 21.27 -28.11 2.62
N ASN A 834 22.01 -27.00 2.60
CA ASN A 834 23.47 -26.97 2.48
C ASN A 834 24.25 -27.72 3.58
N GLU A 835 23.62 -27.98 4.73
CA GLU A 835 24.22 -28.71 5.86
C GLU A 835 23.89 -30.21 5.82
N GLY A 836 23.15 -30.67 4.79
CA GLY A 836 22.69 -32.06 4.68
C GLY A 836 21.47 -32.38 5.54
N HIS A 837 20.86 -31.39 6.21
CA HIS A 837 19.64 -31.58 6.98
C HIS A 837 18.43 -31.75 6.05
N SER A 838 17.56 -32.70 6.36
CA SER A 838 16.32 -32.95 5.61
C SER A 838 15.35 -31.78 5.76
N VAL A 839 14.91 -31.23 4.63
CA VAL A 839 13.97 -30.11 4.52
C VAL A 839 12.77 -30.45 3.65
N CYS A 840 12.74 -31.66 3.09
CA CYS A 840 11.66 -32.15 2.28
C CYS A 840 11.56 -33.67 2.44
N VAL A 841 10.34 -34.15 2.67
CA VAL A 841 10.04 -35.58 2.85
C VAL A 841 8.99 -35.99 1.83
N ALA A 842 9.18 -37.16 1.23
CA ALA A 842 8.22 -37.81 0.35
C ALA A 842 7.78 -39.15 0.94
N TYR A 843 6.48 -39.45 0.85
CA TYR A 843 5.89 -40.72 1.28
C TYR A 843 5.16 -41.38 0.12
N ASP A 844 5.54 -42.63 -0.17
CA ASP A 844 4.94 -43.46 -1.23
C ASP A 844 4.15 -44.61 -0.59
N GLY A 845 2.95 -44.28 -0.10
CA GLY A 845 2.00 -45.22 0.47
C GLY A 845 1.18 -45.94 -0.60
N LYS A 846 0.59 -47.08 -0.22
CA LYS A 846 -0.41 -47.77 -1.07
C LYS A 846 -1.78 -47.10 -1.01
N ASP A 847 -2.01 -46.42 0.10
CA ASP A 847 -3.17 -45.65 0.50
C ASP A 847 -3.11 -44.24 -0.08
N SER A 848 -2.05 -43.50 0.24
CA SER A 848 -1.87 -42.10 -0.17
C SER A 848 -0.41 -41.78 -0.42
N ARG A 849 -0.13 -40.74 -1.20
CA ARG A 849 1.21 -40.16 -1.35
C ARG A 849 1.26 -38.73 -0.86
N THR A 850 2.34 -38.37 -0.17
CA THR A 850 2.57 -36.99 0.29
C THR A 850 3.96 -36.50 -0.07
N PHE A 851 4.06 -35.20 -0.32
CA PHE A 851 5.31 -34.49 -0.58
C PHE A 851 5.30 -33.21 0.26
N THR A 852 6.11 -33.18 1.31
CA THR A 852 6.06 -32.17 2.36
C THR A 852 7.36 -31.39 2.41
N MET A 853 7.30 -30.06 2.30
CA MET A 853 8.45 -29.16 2.23
C MET A 853 8.46 -28.20 3.44
N GLY A 854 9.57 -28.17 4.18
CA GLY A 854 9.82 -27.25 5.30
C GLY A 854 10.17 -25.82 4.88
N PHE A 855 9.96 -25.47 3.61
CA PHE A 855 10.07 -24.12 3.07
C PHE A 855 9.00 -23.90 1.99
N PRO A 856 8.63 -22.64 1.68
CA PRO A 856 7.62 -22.35 0.67
C PRO A 856 8.14 -22.64 -0.75
N PHE A 857 7.37 -23.37 -1.55
CA PHE A 857 7.74 -23.70 -2.93
C PHE A 857 7.81 -22.45 -3.84
N GLU A 858 6.92 -21.49 -3.61
CA GLU A 858 6.90 -20.20 -4.29
C GLU A 858 8.15 -19.35 -4.01
N CYS A 859 8.93 -19.64 -2.96
CA CYS A 859 10.21 -18.98 -2.71
C CYS A 859 11.36 -19.46 -3.61
N ILE A 860 11.20 -20.51 -4.43
CA ILE A 860 12.25 -20.94 -5.38
C ILE A 860 12.55 -19.81 -6.38
N THR A 861 13.81 -19.36 -6.45
CA THR A 861 14.17 -18.15 -7.21
C THR A 861 14.05 -18.35 -8.73
N SER A 862 14.37 -19.55 -9.21
CA SER A 862 14.34 -19.87 -10.64
C SER A 862 13.00 -20.46 -11.09
N GLU A 863 12.26 -19.77 -11.95
CA GLU A 863 11.02 -20.27 -12.55
C GLU A 863 11.22 -21.60 -13.30
N LYS A 864 12.34 -21.75 -14.01
CA LYS A 864 12.68 -22.98 -14.73
C LYS A 864 12.87 -24.15 -13.77
N LYS A 865 13.57 -23.95 -12.65
CA LYS A 865 13.76 -24.98 -11.63
C LYS A 865 12.44 -25.31 -10.95
N ARG A 866 11.67 -24.28 -10.56
CA ARG A 866 10.33 -24.41 -10.00
C ARG A 866 9.45 -25.33 -10.86
N SER A 867 9.40 -25.08 -12.17
CA SER A 867 8.65 -25.90 -13.12
C SER A 867 9.13 -27.36 -13.20
N ALA A 868 10.45 -27.59 -13.23
CA ALA A 868 11.01 -28.94 -13.30
C ALA A 868 10.76 -29.74 -12.02
N ILE A 869 10.90 -29.10 -10.86
CA ILE A 869 10.65 -29.70 -9.55
C ILE A 869 9.17 -30.03 -9.39
N MET A 870 8.26 -29.10 -9.70
CA MET A 870 6.82 -29.35 -9.64
C MET A 870 6.42 -30.54 -10.52
N ARG A 871 6.98 -30.65 -11.73
CA ARG A 871 6.74 -31.82 -12.58
C ARG A 871 7.15 -33.12 -11.91
N GLY A 872 8.36 -33.18 -11.34
CA GLY A 872 8.83 -34.36 -10.61
C GLY A 872 7.97 -34.70 -9.38
N ILE A 873 7.48 -33.68 -8.66
CA ILE A 873 6.55 -33.85 -7.55
C ILE A 873 5.23 -34.45 -8.04
N LEU A 874 4.64 -33.90 -9.11
CA LEU A 874 3.37 -34.39 -9.64
C LEU A 874 3.49 -35.80 -10.22
N ASP A 875 4.59 -36.12 -10.91
CA ASP A 875 4.85 -37.48 -11.39
C ASP A 875 4.94 -38.44 -10.19
N PHE A 876 5.60 -38.05 -9.08
CA PHE A 876 5.63 -38.86 -7.86
C PHE A 876 4.24 -39.03 -7.20
N LEU A 877 3.46 -37.95 -7.08
CA LEU A 877 2.19 -37.98 -6.37
C LEU A 877 1.08 -38.68 -7.17
N LEU A 878 1.14 -38.63 -8.50
CA LEU A 878 0.00 -39.02 -9.35
C LEU A 878 0.30 -40.15 -10.34
N GLU A 879 1.53 -40.64 -10.48
CA GLU A 879 1.87 -41.74 -11.41
C GLU A 879 2.54 -42.91 -10.68
#